data_AF-A0A3A4V0X6-F1
#
_entry.id   AF-A0A3A4V0X6-F1
#
_cell.length_a   1.000
_cell.length_b   1.000
_cell.length_c   1.000
_cell.angle_alpha   90.00
_cell.angle_beta   90.00
_cell.angle_gamma   90.00
#
_symmetry.space_group_name_H-M   'P 1'
#
loop_
_entity.id
_entity.type
_entity.pdbx_description
1 polymer ?
#
loop_
_entity_poly.entity_id
_entity_poly.type
_entity_poly.pdbx_seq_one_letter_code
_entity_poly.pdbx_strand_id
1 'polypeptide(L)'
;MFWADKLLENRKGKEIINDSWTPSGIVHMGSLKGPVIHDVLYKVLKKQGKEVEFMYGFDDADPIDGLPPELVESHSKYLGVPIYIAPSPDGKGSFGDYFSNKMKKLLDELEIEAKLYKTSNFYREGKFNEAIKFVLDHAEEIRKVYEDIYKKEVKKDWYPLQVICPNCGKLGATKITAWDGKEVSFCCEENLVKWAKGCGYCGKISPFDGLGKMPWKVEWAAKWWTFNMTIEGAGKDHASAGGSYDVARKIYRDVFKKEPPLKFAYEHFLSHGKKMSSSKGIGMTGEDLLEVSGPQRTRFLMIKSPPNEAIEFNPYGTDVIPKLFDEYQEYAQHFFEKKQDDYARVFELSQVDSVKMPPKVRFSVLAQWVQMPNMEQKIKEERLEEWAQYARVWVEKYAPESERFTVQKEMPEKAKELSEKQKEYIEKAVEILDGQWQAEELQKELYEIAKNLDLSSGEAFSAVYLSLIGKNHGPKAGALILSLDKDFVKKRFQEVSGLKNDKDPECPEGLIEALNRPEIFTINPKLKEKFPSISVGIAIIKGVRIEKEDKSLEEEKKELLLSLESLTTEELGEYSEIKSYRKLYKEMGVDWHSRRPSPEALLRRIALKKGLYTVNTCVDAYNLVVMKNRVSVGAFDLDKIAFPTVLRFPQEGEEILLLGEHGPTKYKEGEIAYFDKNGGYNIDFNYRDSQRTAVQLDTKNLYINVDGVYDITPDKVEEVLKEACEKIIQYCGGKIELFGVE
;
A
#
# COMPACT_ATOMS: atom_id res chain seq x y z
N MET A 1 35.47 -11.01 12.58
CA MET A 1 34.88 -11.27 13.92
C MET A 1 33.66 -10.38 13.97
N PHE A 2 32.51 -11.03 13.94
CA PHE A 2 31.22 -10.38 13.85
C PHE A 2 31.04 -9.33 14.96
N TRP A 3 30.34 -8.23 14.64
CA TRP A 3 30.27 -7.06 15.51
C TRP A 3 29.69 -7.38 16.90
N ALA A 4 28.76 -8.33 17.01
CA ALA A 4 28.16 -8.72 18.28
C ALA A 4 29.18 -9.43 19.18
N ASP A 5 29.98 -10.33 18.61
CA ASP A 5 31.02 -11.05 19.33
C ASP A 5 32.10 -10.07 19.85
N LYS A 6 32.46 -9.07 19.03
CA LYS A 6 33.37 -7.99 19.43
C LYS A 6 32.78 -7.09 20.53
N LEU A 7 31.51 -6.75 20.43
CA LEU A 7 30.83 -5.89 21.42
C LEU A 7 30.74 -6.57 22.80
N LEU A 8 30.65 -7.89 22.83
CA LEU A 8 30.53 -8.71 24.04
C LEU A 8 31.86 -9.26 24.55
N GLU A 9 32.98 -8.81 23.99
CA GLU A 9 34.30 -9.23 24.42
C GLU A 9 34.53 -8.89 25.89
N ASN A 10 35.17 -9.79 26.64
CA ASN A 10 35.53 -9.63 28.06
C ASN A 10 34.37 -9.44 29.05
N ARG A 11 33.10 -9.62 28.63
CA ARG A 11 31.94 -9.61 29.53
C ARG A 11 32.00 -10.77 30.53
N LYS A 12 31.79 -10.49 31.82
CA LYS A 12 31.88 -11.47 32.93
C LYS A 12 30.65 -11.37 33.83
N GLY A 13 30.26 -12.49 34.42
CA GLY A 13 29.17 -12.57 35.38
C GLY A 13 27.79 -12.63 34.72
N LYS A 14 26.76 -12.38 35.53
CA LYS A 14 25.37 -12.32 35.10
C LYS A 14 25.12 -11.09 34.24
N GLU A 15 24.42 -11.27 33.13
CA GLU A 15 24.09 -10.19 32.20
C GLU A 15 22.57 -9.98 32.15
N ILE A 16 22.13 -8.72 32.24
CA ILE A 16 20.73 -8.33 32.11
C ILE A 16 20.65 -7.35 30.94
N ILE A 17 20.14 -7.83 29.82
CA ILE A 17 19.93 -7.05 28.61
C ILE A 17 18.54 -6.42 28.67
N ASN A 18 18.44 -5.15 28.30
CA ASN A 18 17.15 -4.48 28.15
C ASN A 18 17.05 -3.73 26.82
N ASP A 19 15.83 -3.65 26.30
CA ASP A 19 15.38 -2.64 25.34
C ASP A 19 13.96 -2.19 25.73
N SER A 20 13.51 -1.02 25.28
CA SER A 20 12.12 -0.58 25.51
C SER A 20 11.58 0.33 24.43
N TRP A 21 10.26 0.36 24.32
CA TRP A 21 9.54 1.14 23.33
C TRP A 21 8.25 1.72 23.91
N THR A 22 7.96 2.99 23.60
CA THR A 22 6.73 3.66 24.04
C THR A 22 5.57 3.30 23.10
N PRO A 23 4.47 2.70 23.61
CA PRO A 23 3.33 2.26 22.80
C PRO A 23 2.39 3.41 22.43
N SER A 24 2.89 4.35 21.63
CA SER A 24 2.19 5.59 21.26
C SER A 24 1.69 5.65 19.81
N GLY A 25 1.94 4.62 18.99
CA GLY A 25 1.54 4.63 17.59
C GLY A 25 1.98 3.41 16.79
N ILE A 26 1.90 3.53 15.46
CA ILE A 26 2.26 2.48 14.50
C ILE A 26 3.74 2.06 14.66
N VAL A 27 3.98 0.75 14.63
CA VAL A 27 5.33 0.18 14.66
C VAL A 27 5.97 0.32 13.27
N HIS A 28 6.88 1.27 13.13
CA HIS A 28 7.71 1.40 11.92
C HIS A 28 8.78 0.31 11.86
N MET A 29 9.22 -0.12 10.67
CA MET A 29 10.22 -1.19 10.50
C MET A 29 11.50 -0.99 11.33
N GLY A 30 11.98 0.26 11.43
CA GLY A 30 13.19 0.60 12.20
C GLY A 30 13.06 0.39 13.70
N SER A 31 11.82 0.33 14.22
CA SER A 31 11.55 0.01 15.63
C SER A 31 11.92 -1.44 15.96
N LEU A 32 12.01 -2.31 14.95
CA LEU A 32 12.42 -3.71 15.12
C LEU A 32 13.94 -3.88 15.25
N LYS A 33 14.74 -2.87 14.85
CA LYS A 33 16.20 -2.97 14.87
C LYS A 33 16.76 -3.14 16.29
N GLY A 34 16.24 -2.35 17.24
CA GLY A 34 16.58 -2.44 18.66
C GLY A 34 16.39 -3.85 19.22
N PRO A 35 15.16 -4.40 19.25
CA PRO A 35 14.90 -5.71 19.84
C PRO A 35 15.69 -6.83 19.17
N VAL A 36 15.85 -6.80 17.84
CA VAL A 36 16.63 -7.82 17.13
C VAL A 36 18.11 -7.77 17.49
N ILE A 37 18.72 -6.58 17.58
CA ILE A 37 20.14 -6.45 17.99
C ILE A 37 20.33 -6.98 19.41
N HIS A 38 19.47 -6.60 20.35
CA HIS A 38 19.55 -7.06 21.74
C HIS A 38 19.33 -8.57 21.87
N ASP A 39 18.40 -9.15 21.09
CA ASP A 39 18.20 -10.59 21.00
C ASP A 39 19.45 -11.31 20.46
N VAL A 40 20.13 -10.74 19.47
CA VAL A 40 21.41 -11.30 18.98
C VAL A 40 22.45 -11.31 20.09
N LEU A 41 22.58 -10.24 20.87
CA LEU A 41 23.50 -10.21 22.01
C LEU A 41 23.13 -11.27 23.07
N TYR A 42 21.84 -11.43 23.35
CA TYR A 42 21.31 -12.46 24.24
C TYR A 42 21.67 -13.86 23.75
N LYS A 43 21.39 -14.18 22.48
CA LYS A 43 21.72 -15.48 21.86
C LYS A 43 23.22 -15.77 21.89
N VAL A 44 24.07 -14.77 21.64
CA VAL A 44 25.53 -14.92 21.72
C VAL A 44 25.97 -15.25 23.15
N LEU A 45 25.51 -14.51 24.16
CA LEU A 45 25.87 -14.76 25.56
C LEU A 45 25.35 -16.11 26.06
N LYS A 46 24.11 -16.47 25.67
CA LYS A 46 23.49 -17.76 25.99
C LYS A 46 24.28 -18.92 25.40
N LYS A 47 24.72 -18.81 24.14
CA LYS A 47 25.59 -19.80 23.47
C LYS A 47 26.97 -19.91 24.13
N GLN A 48 27.48 -18.83 24.72
CA GLN A 48 28.70 -18.83 25.54
C GLN A 48 28.50 -19.44 26.94
N GLY A 49 27.28 -19.89 27.29
CA GLY A 49 26.97 -20.50 28.59
C GLY A 49 26.86 -19.51 29.76
N LYS A 50 26.67 -18.20 29.48
CA LYS A 50 26.53 -17.18 30.53
C LYS A 50 25.10 -17.16 31.07
N GLU A 51 24.97 -16.81 32.35
CA GLU A 51 23.67 -16.46 32.93
C GLU A 51 23.23 -15.11 32.35
N VAL A 52 22.21 -15.13 31.49
CA VAL A 52 21.71 -13.94 30.81
C VAL A 52 20.18 -13.91 30.83
N GLU A 53 19.60 -12.75 31.13
CA GLU A 53 18.17 -12.44 30.97
C GLU A 53 18.03 -11.31 29.95
N PHE A 54 17.07 -11.44 29.03
CA PHE A 54 16.70 -10.36 28.12
C PHE A 54 15.29 -9.88 28.47
N MET A 55 15.15 -8.58 28.75
CA MET A 55 13.89 -7.90 29.04
C MET A 55 13.53 -6.94 27.90
N TYR A 56 12.24 -6.84 27.60
CA TYR A 56 11.72 -5.85 26.64
C TYR A 56 10.53 -5.10 27.23
N GLY A 57 10.65 -3.78 27.29
CA GLY A 57 9.68 -2.91 27.97
C GLY A 57 8.72 -2.20 27.06
N PHE A 58 7.48 -2.09 27.51
CA PHE A 58 6.52 -1.10 27.01
C PHE A 58 6.44 0.07 27.98
N ASP A 59 6.91 1.24 27.55
CA ASP A 59 6.94 2.47 28.35
C ASP A 59 5.56 3.17 28.36
N ASP A 60 4.53 2.41 28.76
CA ASP A 60 3.11 2.79 28.76
C ASP A 60 2.72 3.76 29.89
N ALA A 61 3.63 4.05 30.82
CA ALA A 61 3.45 5.08 31.84
C ALA A 61 3.62 6.50 31.28
N ASP A 62 4.24 6.66 30.10
CA ASP A 62 4.43 7.96 29.46
C ASP A 62 3.10 8.65 29.15
N PRO A 63 3.02 9.99 29.25
CA PRO A 63 1.85 10.71 28.82
C PRO A 63 1.75 10.72 27.28
N ILE A 64 0.52 10.68 26.75
CA ILE A 64 0.29 10.91 25.32
C ILE A 64 0.66 12.36 24.99
N ASP A 65 1.74 12.55 24.21
CA ASP A 65 2.25 13.86 23.77
C ASP A 65 2.01 14.16 22.28
N GLY A 66 1.52 13.15 21.56
CA GLY A 66 1.13 13.21 20.15
C GLY A 66 0.24 12.03 19.79
N LEU A 67 -0.45 12.14 18.65
CA LEU A 67 -1.36 11.11 18.17
C LEU A 67 -1.10 10.83 16.68
N PRO A 68 -1.27 9.58 16.23
CA PRO A 68 -1.39 9.27 14.81
C PRO A 68 -2.53 10.10 14.16
N PRO A 69 -2.38 10.56 12.89
CA PRO A 69 -3.37 11.41 12.23
C PRO A 69 -4.81 10.88 12.33
N GLU A 70 -5.00 9.58 12.19
CA GLU A 70 -6.28 8.88 12.24
C GLU A 70 -6.94 8.87 13.64
N LEU A 71 -6.16 9.13 14.70
CA LEU A 71 -6.65 9.15 16.08
C LEU A 71 -6.83 10.57 16.64
N VAL A 72 -6.43 11.61 15.90
CA VAL A 72 -6.49 13.00 16.38
C VAL A 72 -7.93 13.38 16.78
N GLU A 73 -8.92 13.10 15.94
CA GLU A 73 -10.31 13.47 16.21
C GLU A 73 -10.88 12.75 17.45
N SER A 74 -10.60 11.46 17.59
CA SER A 74 -11.22 10.62 18.62
C SER A 74 -10.49 10.66 19.98
N HIS A 75 -9.17 10.90 19.99
CA HIS A 75 -8.32 10.74 21.18
C HIS A 75 -7.65 12.01 21.71
N SER A 76 -7.79 13.17 21.04
CA SER A 76 -7.15 14.42 21.50
C SER A 76 -7.49 14.82 22.94
N LYS A 77 -8.66 14.45 23.46
CA LYS A 77 -9.05 14.70 24.86
C LYS A 77 -8.15 14.01 25.90
N TYR A 78 -7.41 12.98 25.49
CA TYR A 78 -6.49 12.23 26.34
C TYR A 78 -5.03 12.71 26.27
N LEU A 79 -4.74 13.79 25.52
CA LEU A 79 -3.41 14.39 25.54
C LEU A 79 -3.00 14.76 26.98
N GLY A 80 -1.81 14.32 27.38
CA GLY A 80 -1.28 14.48 28.74
C GLY A 80 -1.66 13.38 29.72
N VAL A 81 -2.59 12.49 29.38
CA VAL A 81 -2.94 11.32 30.18
C VAL A 81 -1.92 10.20 29.92
N PRO A 82 -1.51 9.42 30.95
CA PRO A 82 -0.68 8.24 30.74
C PRO A 82 -1.28 7.26 29.72
N ILE A 83 -0.43 6.69 28.87
CA ILE A 83 -0.82 5.77 27.79
C ILE A 83 -1.61 4.55 28.31
N TYR A 84 -1.23 4.01 29.48
CA TYR A 84 -1.93 2.88 30.10
C TYR A 84 -3.32 3.21 30.68
N ILE A 85 -3.64 4.50 30.85
CA ILE A 85 -4.94 4.97 31.37
C ILE A 85 -5.89 5.34 30.22
N ALA A 86 -5.37 5.96 29.17
CA ALA A 86 -6.19 6.34 28.02
C ALA A 86 -6.87 5.10 27.41
N PRO A 87 -8.14 5.19 26.98
CA PRO A 87 -8.83 4.05 26.37
C PRO A 87 -8.22 3.73 25.00
N SER A 88 -8.34 2.46 24.60
CA SER A 88 -7.90 2.02 23.27
C SER A 88 -8.79 2.58 22.15
N PRO A 89 -8.23 2.73 20.93
CA PRO A 89 -9.00 3.14 19.76
C PRO A 89 -10.17 2.24 19.38
N ASP A 90 -10.08 0.94 19.68
CA ASP A 90 -11.10 -0.07 19.39
C ASP A 90 -12.07 -0.32 20.57
N GLY A 91 -11.92 0.41 21.67
CA GLY A 91 -12.72 0.26 22.89
C GLY A 91 -12.40 -0.98 23.74
N LYS A 92 -11.37 -1.76 23.39
CA LYS A 92 -10.92 -2.95 24.11
C LYS A 92 -9.60 -2.74 24.87
N GLY A 93 -9.71 -2.23 26.09
CA GLY A 93 -8.57 -2.04 26.99
C GLY A 93 -7.98 -0.63 26.91
N SER A 94 -6.68 -0.51 27.16
CA SER A 94 -5.98 0.78 27.13
C SER A 94 -5.31 1.08 25.78
N PHE A 95 -5.02 2.35 25.53
CA PHE A 95 -4.22 2.81 24.38
C PHE A 95 -2.87 2.11 24.34
N GLY A 96 -2.25 1.93 25.52
CA GLY A 96 -1.02 1.16 25.66
C GLY A 96 -1.18 -0.32 25.27
N ASP A 97 -2.27 -0.98 25.68
CA ASP A 97 -2.56 -2.36 25.28
C ASP A 97 -2.68 -2.50 23.76
N TYR A 98 -3.41 -1.59 23.13
CA TYR A 98 -3.65 -1.62 21.69
C TYR A 98 -2.34 -1.63 20.88
N PHE A 99 -1.43 -0.70 21.17
CA PHE A 99 -0.16 -0.60 20.44
C PHE A 99 0.89 -1.60 20.91
N SER A 100 0.96 -1.91 22.21
CA SER A 100 1.89 -2.93 22.71
C SER A 100 1.56 -4.33 22.19
N ASN A 101 0.27 -4.66 22.00
CA ASN A 101 -0.13 -5.93 21.39
C ASN A 101 0.34 -6.07 19.95
N LYS A 102 0.36 -4.97 19.18
CA LYS A 102 0.92 -4.95 17.81
C LYS A 102 2.42 -5.25 17.81
N MET A 103 3.19 -4.54 18.65
CA MET A 103 4.61 -4.81 18.80
C MET A 103 4.87 -6.24 19.31
N LYS A 104 4.08 -6.71 20.29
CA LYS A 104 4.20 -8.08 20.82
C LYS A 104 4.06 -9.13 19.72
N LYS A 105 3.05 -8.99 18.86
CA LYS A 105 2.86 -9.90 17.72
C LYS A 105 4.10 -9.94 16.81
N LEU A 106 4.70 -8.77 16.54
CA LEU A 106 5.93 -8.68 15.74
C LEU A 106 7.13 -9.34 16.43
N LEU A 107 7.28 -9.16 17.76
CA LEU A 107 8.34 -9.81 18.54
C LEU A 107 8.16 -11.34 18.56
N ASP A 108 6.92 -11.82 18.67
CA ASP A 108 6.57 -13.24 18.64
C ASP A 108 6.90 -13.84 17.25
N GLU A 109 6.52 -13.17 16.15
CA GLU A 109 6.85 -13.59 14.78
C GLU A 109 8.36 -13.60 14.51
N LEU A 110 9.13 -12.70 15.14
CA LEU A 110 10.59 -12.65 15.07
C LEU A 110 11.30 -13.60 16.05
N GLU A 111 10.54 -14.39 16.80
CA GLU A 111 10.98 -15.29 17.87
C GLU A 111 12.00 -14.64 18.81
N ILE A 112 11.65 -13.45 19.31
CA ILE A 112 12.44 -12.72 20.29
C ILE A 112 12.12 -13.29 21.69
N GLU A 113 13.11 -13.89 22.35
CA GLU A 113 12.96 -14.56 23.66
C GLU A 113 12.88 -13.59 24.86
N ALA A 114 12.49 -12.34 24.65
CA ALA A 114 12.50 -11.32 25.70
C ALA A 114 11.36 -11.51 26.71
N LYS A 115 11.67 -11.29 27.99
CA LYS A 115 10.67 -11.14 29.05
C LYS A 115 10.01 -9.77 28.94
N LEU A 116 8.77 -9.77 28.45
CA LEU A 116 7.99 -8.55 28.26
C LEU A 116 7.54 -7.95 29.59
N TYR A 117 7.61 -6.63 29.72
CA TYR A 117 7.08 -5.90 30.88
C TYR A 117 6.39 -4.59 30.46
N LYS A 118 5.57 -4.04 31.37
CA LYS A 118 4.98 -2.71 31.26
C LYS A 118 5.53 -1.82 32.35
N THR A 119 6.00 -0.64 31.99
CA THR A 119 6.58 0.30 32.95
C THR A 119 5.54 0.75 33.98
N SER A 120 4.25 0.86 33.58
CA SER A 120 3.13 1.14 34.49
C SER A 120 2.97 0.10 35.61
N ASN A 121 3.31 -1.18 35.36
CA ASN A 121 3.27 -2.21 36.40
C ASN A 121 4.38 -2.01 37.42
N PHE A 122 5.60 -1.67 36.99
CA PHE A 122 6.70 -1.40 37.91
C PHE A 122 6.43 -0.22 38.83
N TYR A 123 5.78 0.83 38.31
CA TYR A 123 5.33 1.94 39.13
C TYR A 123 4.24 1.54 40.14
N ARG A 124 3.18 0.85 39.69
CA ARG A 124 2.04 0.45 40.55
C ARG A 124 2.38 -0.62 41.59
N GLU A 125 3.31 -1.50 41.28
CA GLU A 125 3.82 -2.53 42.21
C GLU A 125 4.86 -1.97 43.19
N GLY A 126 5.16 -0.67 43.11
CA GLY A 126 6.11 0.00 44.01
C GLY A 126 7.58 -0.34 43.75
N LYS A 127 7.91 -1.02 42.65
CA LYS A 127 9.30 -1.39 42.30
C LYS A 127 10.19 -0.17 42.10
N PHE A 128 9.62 0.97 41.68
CA PHE A 128 10.35 2.23 41.56
C PHE A 128 10.30 3.11 42.81
N ASN A 129 9.62 2.74 43.90
CA ASN A 129 9.45 3.63 45.06
C ASN A 129 10.78 4.07 45.66
N GLU A 130 11.73 3.14 45.79
CA GLU A 130 13.08 3.45 46.28
C GLU A 130 13.79 4.44 45.35
N ALA A 131 13.70 4.21 44.03
CA ALA A 131 14.32 5.07 43.03
C ALA A 131 13.67 6.46 42.99
N ILE A 132 12.34 6.54 43.09
CA ILE A 132 11.58 7.80 43.16
C ILE A 132 12.04 8.61 44.36
N LYS A 133 12.11 7.99 45.54
CA LYS A 133 12.57 8.67 46.76
C LYS A 133 14.01 9.18 46.57
N PHE A 134 14.91 8.30 46.10
CA PHE A 134 16.30 8.66 45.86
C PHE A 134 16.44 9.84 44.88
N VAL A 135 15.72 9.80 43.77
CA VAL A 135 15.70 10.84 42.74
C VAL A 135 15.19 12.19 43.26
N LEU A 136 14.14 12.18 44.08
CA LEU A 136 13.62 13.40 44.71
C LEU A 136 14.59 13.97 45.75
N ASP A 137 15.20 13.12 46.57
CA ASP A 137 16.20 13.52 47.57
C ASP A 137 17.45 14.12 46.91
N HIS A 138 17.81 13.66 45.70
CA HIS A 138 19.00 14.09 44.96
C HIS A 138 18.65 15.01 43.76
N ALA A 139 17.50 15.68 43.80
CA ALA A 139 17.03 16.53 42.70
C ALA A 139 18.04 17.62 42.30
N GLU A 140 18.81 18.15 43.25
CA GLU A 140 19.87 19.14 42.98
C GLU A 140 21.01 18.56 42.14
N GLU A 141 21.47 17.35 42.44
CA GLU A 141 22.52 16.68 41.68
C GLU A 141 22.05 16.35 40.25
N ILE A 142 20.79 15.93 40.11
CA ILE A 142 20.19 15.71 38.79
C ILE A 142 20.10 17.01 38.00
N ARG A 143 19.72 18.13 38.62
CA ARG A 143 19.76 19.46 37.96
C ARG A 143 21.17 19.77 37.45
N LYS A 144 22.20 19.60 38.28
CA LYS A 144 23.60 19.82 37.88
C LYS A 144 24.01 18.96 36.68
N VAL A 145 23.53 17.73 36.57
CA VAL A 145 23.79 16.88 35.38
C VAL A 145 23.17 17.48 34.12
N TYR A 146 21.93 17.95 34.19
CA TYR A 146 21.28 18.64 33.06
C TYR A 146 22.00 19.94 32.71
N GLU A 147 22.39 20.74 33.71
CA GLU A 147 23.12 22.00 33.53
C GLU A 147 24.48 21.77 32.87
N ASP A 148 25.20 20.73 33.28
CA ASP A 148 26.50 20.38 32.71
C ASP A 148 26.38 19.92 31.25
N ILE A 149 25.38 19.11 30.90
CA ILE A 149 25.21 18.65 29.52
C ILE A 149 24.68 19.77 28.61
N TYR A 150 23.64 20.50 29.05
CA TYR A 150 22.98 21.51 28.22
C TYR A 150 23.59 22.90 28.31
N LYS A 151 24.56 23.11 29.23
CA LYS A 151 25.21 24.40 29.50
C LYS A 151 24.19 25.51 29.77
N LYS A 152 23.10 25.18 30.49
CA LYS A 152 21.99 26.07 30.84
C LYS A 152 21.54 25.80 32.26
N GLU A 153 21.33 26.85 33.03
CA GLU A 153 20.79 26.75 34.40
C GLU A 153 19.39 26.09 34.38
N VAL A 154 19.18 25.14 35.29
CA VAL A 154 17.89 24.50 35.51
C VAL A 154 17.29 25.11 36.77
N LYS A 155 16.03 25.56 36.67
CA LYS A 155 15.38 26.26 37.78
C LYS A 155 15.41 25.41 39.07
N LYS A 156 15.71 26.07 40.20
CA LYS A 156 15.82 25.42 41.52
C LYS A 156 14.52 24.74 41.96
N ASP A 157 13.38 25.23 41.48
CA ASP A 157 12.04 24.70 41.75
C ASP A 157 11.63 23.55 40.81
N TRP A 158 12.52 23.09 39.92
CA TRP A 158 12.27 21.90 39.10
C TRP A 158 12.67 20.63 39.84
N TYR A 159 11.72 19.72 40.01
CA TYR A 159 11.97 18.38 40.52
C TYR A 159 11.82 17.35 39.39
N PRO A 160 12.65 16.29 39.37
CA PRO A 160 12.62 15.23 38.36
C PRO A 160 11.48 14.22 38.59
N LEU A 161 10.25 14.71 38.73
CA LEU A 161 9.05 13.89 38.87
C LEU A 161 7.83 14.66 38.32
N GLN A 162 6.82 13.90 37.88
CA GLN A 162 5.45 14.35 37.60
C GLN A 162 4.47 13.44 38.34
N VAL A 163 3.24 13.89 38.55
CA VAL A 163 2.18 13.07 39.19
C VAL A 163 0.92 13.05 38.35
N ILE A 164 0.14 11.98 38.49
CA ILE A 164 -1.16 11.89 37.84
C ILE A 164 -2.12 12.82 38.59
N CYS A 165 -2.56 13.90 37.93
CA CYS A 165 -3.48 14.85 38.56
C CYS A 165 -4.78 14.13 38.97
N PRO A 166 -5.18 14.15 40.26
CA PRO A 166 -6.36 13.44 40.74
C PRO A 166 -7.66 14.05 40.19
N ASN A 167 -7.63 15.31 39.74
CA ASN A 167 -8.80 16.00 39.20
C ASN A 167 -9.05 15.72 37.71
N CYS A 168 -8.00 15.58 36.89
CA CYS A 168 -8.15 15.47 35.44
C CYS A 168 -7.41 14.30 34.79
N GLY A 169 -6.67 13.50 35.57
CA GLY A 169 -5.92 12.33 35.10
C GLY A 169 -4.67 12.64 34.27
N LYS A 170 -4.37 13.92 34.00
CA LYS A 170 -3.19 14.30 33.23
C LYS A 170 -1.92 14.24 34.09
N LEU A 171 -0.91 13.56 33.55
CA LEU A 171 0.47 13.53 34.03
C LEU A 171 1.30 14.64 33.38
N GLY A 172 1.21 14.77 32.04
CA GLY A 172 2.06 15.65 31.23
C GLY A 172 1.90 17.16 31.48
N ALA A 173 0.84 17.56 32.21
CA ALA A 173 0.57 18.94 32.60
C ALA A 173 0.94 19.23 34.07
N THR A 174 1.52 18.27 34.80
CA THR A 174 1.88 18.47 36.21
C THR A 174 3.34 18.82 36.39
N LYS A 175 3.60 19.69 37.36
CA LYS A 175 4.92 20.08 37.83
C LYS A 175 4.96 19.97 39.36
N ILE A 176 5.99 19.33 39.88
CA ILE A 176 6.28 19.29 41.32
C ILE A 176 6.95 20.58 41.76
N THR A 177 6.50 21.13 42.88
CA THR A 177 6.97 22.39 43.47
C THR A 177 7.72 22.21 44.78
N ALA A 178 7.48 21.11 45.51
CA ALA A 178 8.20 20.78 46.74
C ALA A 178 8.18 19.28 47.03
N TRP A 179 9.17 18.81 47.79
CA TRP A 179 9.30 17.46 48.31
C TRP A 179 9.63 17.51 49.81
N ASP A 180 8.84 16.85 50.66
CA ASP A 180 9.03 16.86 52.13
C ASP A 180 9.55 15.53 52.70
N GLY A 181 9.98 14.61 51.83
CA GLY A 181 10.45 13.28 52.20
C GLY A 181 9.34 12.21 52.23
N LYS A 182 8.06 12.62 52.17
CA LYS A 182 6.90 11.71 52.17
C LYS A 182 5.92 12.01 51.03
N GLU A 183 5.58 13.27 50.84
CA GLU A 183 4.64 13.75 49.81
C GLU A 183 5.28 14.83 48.95
N VAL A 184 4.80 14.91 47.70
CA VAL A 184 5.14 16.00 46.78
C VAL A 184 4.02 17.03 46.75
N SER A 185 4.39 18.31 46.74
CA SER A 185 3.46 19.39 46.36
C SER A 185 3.53 19.59 44.85
N PHE A 186 2.40 19.75 44.18
CA PHE A 186 2.35 19.88 42.72
C PHE A 186 1.25 20.81 42.26
N CYS A 187 1.38 21.28 41.02
CA CYS A 187 0.33 21.99 40.29
C CYS A 187 0.15 21.39 38.89
N CYS A 188 -1.11 21.28 38.47
CA CYS A 188 -1.51 20.91 37.11
C CYS A 188 -1.71 22.19 36.29
N GLU A 189 -0.65 22.70 35.66
CA GLU A 189 -0.68 24.00 35.01
C GLU A 189 -1.40 23.95 33.66
N GLU A 190 -2.19 24.97 33.34
CA GLU A 190 -2.97 24.99 32.09
C GLU A 190 -2.09 24.92 30.84
N ASN A 191 -0.93 25.56 30.84
CA ASN A 191 -0.08 25.68 29.65
C ASN A 191 1.38 25.28 29.92
N LEU A 192 1.60 24.24 30.75
CA LEU A 192 2.94 23.72 31.02
C LEU A 192 3.65 23.27 29.74
N VAL A 193 2.89 22.61 28.87
CA VAL A 193 3.33 22.08 27.57
C VAL A 193 2.37 22.56 26.48
N LYS A 194 2.87 22.66 25.23
CA LYS A 194 2.07 23.15 24.10
C LYS A 194 0.97 22.19 23.64
N TRP A 195 1.11 20.91 23.98
CA TRP A 195 0.31 19.81 23.42
C TRP A 195 -0.75 19.27 24.40
N ALA A 196 -0.79 19.71 25.65
CA ALA A 196 -1.83 19.32 26.61
C ALA A 196 -2.20 20.48 27.53
N LYS A 197 -3.49 20.54 27.90
CA LYS A 197 -4.05 21.56 28.79
C LYS A 197 -4.34 21.00 30.19
N GLY A 198 -3.66 21.51 31.21
CA GLY A 198 -3.93 21.20 32.62
C GLY A 198 -5.23 21.82 33.14
N CYS A 199 -5.63 21.48 34.37
CA CYS A 199 -6.89 21.92 34.97
C CYS A 199 -6.75 22.97 36.09
N GLY A 200 -5.53 23.46 36.36
CA GLY A 200 -5.25 24.46 37.40
C GLY A 200 -5.21 23.92 38.83
N TYR A 201 -5.47 22.63 39.05
CA TYR A 201 -5.48 22.03 40.39
C TYR A 201 -4.06 22.00 41.00
N CYS A 202 -3.94 22.43 42.25
CA CYS A 202 -2.71 22.29 43.04
C CYS A 202 -3.02 21.55 44.35
N GLY A 203 -2.09 20.71 44.80
CA GLY A 203 -2.28 19.93 46.01
C GLY A 203 -1.03 19.18 46.45
N LYS A 204 -1.19 18.32 47.45
CA LYS A 204 -0.18 17.35 47.88
C LYS A 204 -0.64 15.94 47.54
N ILE A 205 0.30 15.08 47.16
CA ILE A 205 0.04 13.67 46.89
C ILE A 205 1.28 12.84 47.18
N SER A 206 1.09 11.57 47.55
CA SER A 206 2.19 10.62 47.58
C SER A 206 2.69 10.34 46.14
N PRO A 207 4.00 10.36 45.88
CA PRO A 207 4.54 10.06 44.55
C PRO A 207 4.67 8.56 44.26
N PHE A 208 4.36 7.69 45.23
CA PHE A 208 4.62 6.25 45.19
C PHE A 208 3.47 5.46 44.56
N ASP A 209 3.70 4.17 44.34
CA ASP A 209 2.68 3.17 43.99
C ASP A 209 1.84 3.53 42.74
N GLY A 210 2.48 4.14 41.74
CA GLY A 210 1.86 4.46 40.46
C GLY A 210 1.26 5.86 40.35
N LEU A 211 1.35 6.69 41.40
CA LEU A 211 0.83 8.06 41.37
C LEU A 211 1.83 9.08 40.80
N GLY A 212 3.12 8.76 40.85
CA GLY A 212 4.21 9.56 40.28
C GLY A 212 4.93 8.86 39.13
N LYS A 213 5.54 9.65 38.24
CA LYS A 213 6.42 9.19 37.17
C LYS A 213 7.65 10.09 37.06
N MET A 214 8.83 9.49 36.94
CA MET A 214 10.05 10.22 36.63
C MET A 214 10.07 10.63 35.15
N PRO A 215 10.64 11.81 34.80
CA PRO A 215 10.95 12.14 33.42
C PRO A 215 11.82 11.05 32.80
N TRP A 216 11.52 10.66 31.57
CA TRP A 216 12.08 9.45 30.93
C TRP A 216 13.62 9.34 30.96
N LYS A 217 14.37 10.45 30.88
CA LYS A 217 15.85 10.42 31.01
C LYS A 217 16.33 10.00 32.41
N VAL A 218 15.60 10.41 33.43
CA VAL A 218 15.87 10.06 34.84
C VAL A 218 15.35 8.66 35.12
N GLU A 219 14.16 8.33 34.61
CA GLU A 219 13.59 6.99 34.66
C GLU A 219 14.52 5.94 34.03
N TRP A 220 15.17 6.26 32.92
CA TRP A 220 16.12 5.34 32.27
C TRP A 220 17.27 4.96 33.20
N ALA A 221 17.86 5.93 33.90
CA ALA A 221 18.90 5.67 34.90
C ALA A 221 18.35 4.90 36.12
N ALA A 222 17.16 5.26 36.59
CA ALA A 222 16.48 4.57 37.68
C ALA A 222 16.15 3.11 37.34
N LYS A 223 15.79 2.83 36.08
CA LYS A 223 15.53 1.49 35.55
C LYS A 223 16.80 0.64 35.58
N TRP A 224 17.93 1.19 35.14
CA TRP A 224 19.22 0.50 35.26
C TRP A 224 19.57 0.16 36.70
N TRP A 225 19.29 1.07 37.63
CA TRP A 225 19.55 0.87 39.05
C TRP A 225 18.66 -0.23 39.64
N THR A 226 17.35 -0.12 39.42
CA THR A 226 16.33 -0.98 40.02
C THR A 226 16.48 -2.43 39.56
N PHE A 227 16.84 -2.65 38.30
CA PHE A 227 16.91 -3.99 37.69
C PHE A 227 18.34 -4.47 37.41
N ASN A 228 19.36 -3.72 37.85
CA ASN A 228 20.78 -4.04 37.63
C ASN A 228 21.10 -4.34 36.16
N MET A 229 20.55 -3.55 35.23
CA MET A 229 20.75 -3.74 33.80
C MET A 229 22.22 -3.55 33.45
N THR A 230 22.76 -4.43 32.61
CA THR A 230 24.20 -4.46 32.29
C THR A 230 24.49 -4.16 30.83
N ILE A 231 23.49 -4.32 29.95
CA ILE A 231 23.55 -4.06 28.52
C ILE A 231 22.23 -3.42 28.06
N GLU A 232 22.29 -2.22 27.50
CA GLU A 232 21.15 -1.58 26.83
C GLU A 232 21.70 -0.57 25.83
N GLY A 233 21.44 -0.80 24.56
CA GLY A 233 21.74 0.11 23.46
C GLY A 233 20.63 1.11 23.25
N ALA A 234 20.84 2.05 22.32
CA ALA A 234 19.83 3.04 21.99
C ALA A 234 19.88 3.46 20.52
N GLY A 235 18.71 3.80 19.97
CA GLY A 235 18.63 4.38 18.64
C GLY A 235 19.41 5.70 18.55
N LYS A 236 19.89 6.03 17.35
CA LYS A 236 20.73 7.22 17.11
C LYS A 236 20.13 8.53 17.62
N ASP A 237 18.80 8.67 17.61
CA ASP A 237 18.09 9.84 18.16
C ASP A 237 18.44 10.08 19.63
N HIS A 238 18.56 9.02 20.42
CA HIS A 238 18.88 9.10 21.85
C HIS A 238 20.38 9.09 22.12
N ALA A 239 21.15 8.39 21.28
CA ALA A 239 22.58 8.16 21.45
C ALA A 239 23.50 9.21 20.80
N SER A 240 22.92 10.26 20.20
CA SER A 240 23.66 11.44 19.74
C SER A 240 24.43 12.11 20.90
N ALA A 241 25.52 12.83 20.57
CA ALA A 241 26.35 13.48 21.59
C ALA A 241 25.53 14.53 22.37
N GLY A 242 25.52 14.42 23.71
CA GLY A 242 24.67 15.27 24.56
C GLY A 242 23.18 14.93 24.47
N GLY A 243 22.85 13.85 23.76
CA GLY A 243 21.53 13.27 23.68
C GLY A 243 21.11 12.62 24.98
N SER A 244 19.91 12.06 24.95
CA SER A 244 19.23 11.58 26.15
C SER A 244 19.90 10.38 26.81
N TYR A 245 20.59 9.55 26.02
CA TYR A 245 21.35 8.42 26.52
C TYR A 245 22.58 8.89 27.32
N ASP A 246 23.27 9.94 26.88
CA ASP A 246 24.39 10.53 27.64
C ASP A 246 23.92 11.16 28.96
N VAL A 247 22.73 11.79 28.97
CA VAL A 247 22.11 12.30 30.20
C VAL A 247 21.84 11.17 31.19
N ALA A 248 21.14 10.11 30.78
CA ALA A 248 20.84 8.97 31.64
C ALA A 248 22.12 8.34 32.20
N ARG A 249 23.15 8.12 31.35
CA ARG A 249 24.45 7.57 31.78
C ARG A 249 25.15 8.46 32.79
N LYS A 250 25.11 9.78 32.59
CA LYS A 250 25.71 10.73 33.52
C LYS A 250 24.93 10.78 34.84
N ILE A 251 23.60 10.71 34.83
CA ILE A 251 22.80 10.57 36.06
C ILE A 251 23.20 9.29 36.82
N TYR A 252 23.29 8.16 36.12
CA TYR A 252 23.61 6.88 36.74
C TYR A 252 25.00 6.86 37.39
N ARG A 253 25.99 7.44 36.72
CA ARG A 253 27.35 7.57 37.25
C ARG A 253 27.49 8.62 38.33
N ASP A 254 27.00 9.82 38.07
CA ASP A 254 27.30 10.98 38.90
C ASP A 254 26.33 11.09 40.09
N VAL A 255 25.10 10.57 39.99
CA VAL A 255 24.09 10.62 41.07
C VAL A 255 23.93 9.25 41.73
N PHE A 256 23.66 8.18 40.97
CA PHE A 256 23.52 6.83 41.54
C PHE A 256 24.87 6.17 41.90
N LYS A 257 26.01 6.78 41.53
CA LYS A 257 27.37 6.30 41.80
C LYS A 257 27.62 4.87 41.30
N LYS A 258 27.11 4.54 40.11
CA LYS A 258 27.23 3.23 39.46
C LYS A 258 27.79 3.35 38.04
N GLU A 259 28.44 2.28 37.57
CA GLU A 259 28.93 2.23 36.19
C GLU A 259 27.80 1.88 35.21
N PRO A 260 27.54 2.72 34.18
CA PRO A 260 26.41 2.52 33.28
C PRO A 260 26.55 1.25 32.42
N PRO A 261 25.41 0.72 31.91
CA PRO A 261 25.39 -0.42 31.00
C PRO A 261 26.32 -0.25 29.79
N LEU A 262 26.63 -1.37 29.12
CA LEU A 262 27.41 -1.36 27.87
C LEU A 262 26.82 -0.37 26.85
N LYS A 263 27.66 0.57 26.36
CA LYS A 263 27.24 1.60 25.40
C LYS A 263 27.30 1.06 23.97
N PHE A 264 26.20 1.12 23.25
CA PHE A 264 26.21 1.07 21.78
C PHE A 264 25.00 1.81 21.22
N ALA A 265 25.15 2.29 19.98
CA ALA A 265 24.10 3.02 19.27
C ALA A 265 23.74 2.27 17.98
N TYR A 266 22.47 2.30 17.60
CA TYR A 266 22.04 1.80 16.29
C TYR A 266 21.47 2.90 15.39
N GLU A 267 21.97 2.93 14.15
CA GLU A 267 21.62 3.90 13.12
C GLU A 267 20.29 3.59 12.43
N HIS A 268 19.79 4.60 11.73
CA HIS A 268 18.50 4.58 11.06
C HIS A 268 18.47 3.75 9.77
N PHE A 269 17.25 3.41 9.35
CA PHE A 269 16.97 3.08 7.96
C PHE A 269 16.70 4.36 7.16
N LEU A 270 17.22 4.38 5.94
CA LEU A 270 17.09 5.49 4.99
C LEU A 270 16.21 5.07 3.81
N SER A 271 15.45 6.02 3.29
CA SER A 271 14.78 5.96 1.99
C SER A 271 15.17 7.21 1.21
N HIS A 272 15.76 7.03 0.03
CA HIS A 272 16.29 8.13 -0.79
C HIS A 272 17.28 9.03 -0.03
N GLY A 273 18.15 8.42 0.79
CA GLY A 273 19.12 9.12 1.63
C GLY A 273 18.51 9.89 2.81
N LYS A 274 17.19 9.81 3.03
CA LYS A 274 16.50 10.46 4.15
C LYS A 274 16.06 9.43 5.19
N LYS A 275 16.13 9.81 6.46
CA LYS A 275 15.62 8.99 7.56
C LYS A 275 14.13 8.68 7.36
N MET A 276 13.77 7.40 7.45
CA MET A 276 12.36 6.97 7.50
C MET A 276 11.67 7.46 8.79
N SER A 277 10.41 7.84 8.69
CA SER A 277 9.65 8.45 9.79
C SER A 277 8.16 8.17 9.64
N SER A 278 7.60 7.44 10.61
CA SER A 278 6.16 7.16 10.72
C SER A 278 5.31 8.42 10.82
N SER A 279 5.75 9.43 11.59
CA SER A 279 5.04 10.72 11.73
C SER A 279 5.00 11.56 10.44
N LYS A 280 5.81 11.22 9.44
CA LYS A 280 5.85 11.91 8.13
C LYS A 280 5.31 11.03 7.00
N GLY A 281 4.82 9.82 7.30
CA GLY A 281 4.36 8.86 6.30
C GLY A 281 5.46 8.34 5.37
N ILE A 282 6.73 8.39 5.79
CA ILE A 282 7.88 8.00 4.96
C ILE A 282 8.42 6.67 5.47
N GLY A 283 8.28 5.60 4.67
CA GLY A 283 8.82 4.26 4.97
C GLY A 283 7.74 3.18 5.00
N MET A 284 8.06 2.01 5.55
CA MET A 284 7.12 0.88 5.71
C MET A 284 6.94 0.51 7.19
N THR A 285 5.84 -0.15 7.52
CA THR A 285 5.60 -0.66 8.88
C THR A 285 6.40 -1.94 9.16
N GLY A 286 6.52 -2.34 10.43
CA GLY A 286 7.10 -3.63 10.78
C GLY A 286 6.29 -4.82 10.24
N GLU A 287 4.96 -4.68 10.18
CA GLU A 287 4.05 -5.67 9.62
C GLU A 287 4.29 -5.85 8.11
N ASP A 288 4.39 -4.74 7.36
CA ASP A 288 4.69 -4.75 5.93
C ASP A 288 6.03 -5.43 5.62
N LEU A 289 7.07 -5.16 6.42
CA LEU A 289 8.38 -5.76 6.23
C LEU A 289 8.35 -7.28 6.43
N LEU A 290 7.66 -7.76 7.46
CA LEU A 290 7.50 -9.19 7.70
C LEU A 290 6.66 -9.85 6.61
N GLU A 291 5.61 -9.18 6.14
CA GLU A 291 4.76 -9.67 5.05
C GLU A 291 5.56 -9.90 3.76
N VAL A 292 6.52 -9.03 3.44
CA VAL A 292 7.29 -9.11 2.18
C VAL A 292 8.62 -9.85 2.29
N SER A 293 9.14 -10.12 3.49
CA SER A 293 10.45 -10.75 3.67
C SER A 293 10.49 -11.93 4.65
N GLY A 294 9.49 -12.07 5.51
CA GLY A 294 9.47 -13.07 6.57
C GLY A 294 10.49 -12.83 7.68
N PRO A 295 10.43 -13.62 8.77
CA PRO A 295 11.14 -13.30 10.01
C PRO A 295 12.65 -13.45 9.92
N GLN A 296 13.18 -14.51 9.30
CA GLN A 296 14.64 -14.71 9.22
C GLN A 296 15.31 -13.61 8.36
N ARG A 297 14.70 -13.19 7.25
CA ARG A 297 15.26 -12.11 6.41
C ARG A 297 15.04 -10.72 6.99
N THR A 298 13.95 -10.51 7.73
CA THR A 298 13.78 -9.31 8.54
C THR A 298 14.91 -9.21 9.57
N ARG A 299 15.20 -10.27 10.32
CA ARG A 299 16.32 -10.29 11.28
C ARG A 299 17.65 -10.09 10.60
N PHE A 300 17.88 -10.78 9.48
CA PHE A 300 19.08 -10.64 8.66
C PHE A 300 19.33 -9.18 8.25
N LEU A 301 18.31 -8.49 7.74
CA LEU A 301 18.40 -7.06 7.38
C LEU A 301 18.86 -6.19 8.56
N MET A 302 18.40 -6.49 9.78
CA MET A 302 18.74 -5.69 10.98
C MET A 302 20.19 -5.87 11.44
N ILE A 303 20.83 -7.00 11.12
CA ILE A 303 22.11 -7.41 11.73
C ILE A 303 23.26 -7.63 10.74
N LYS A 304 22.97 -7.68 9.43
CA LYS A 304 23.99 -7.87 8.38
C LYS A 304 25.05 -6.77 8.37
N SER A 305 24.70 -5.58 8.83
CA SER A 305 25.60 -4.45 9.01
C SER A 305 25.81 -4.15 10.51
N PRO A 306 26.98 -3.60 10.90
CA PRO A 306 27.19 -3.09 12.25
C PRO A 306 26.09 -2.11 12.70
N PRO A 307 25.72 -2.12 14.00
CA PRO A 307 24.64 -1.26 14.52
C PRO A 307 24.79 0.22 14.16
N ASN A 308 26.02 0.75 14.19
CA ASN A 308 26.35 2.14 13.96
C ASN A 308 26.35 2.56 12.48
N GLU A 309 25.90 1.71 11.57
CA GLU A 309 25.75 2.00 10.14
C GLU A 309 24.29 2.14 9.74
N ALA A 310 24.01 3.19 8.97
CA ALA A 310 22.69 3.43 8.40
C ALA A 310 22.48 2.52 7.19
N ILE A 311 21.25 2.05 7.01
CA ILE A 311 20.90 1.10 5.95
C ILE A 311 19.93 1.78 4.99
N GLU A 312 20.33 1.98 3.74
CA GLU A 312 19.41 2.41 2.67
C GLU A 312 18.51 1.23 2.29
N PHE A 313 17.21 1.42 2.44
CA PHE A 313 16.21 0.39 2.18
C PHE A 313 14.92 1.00 1.66
N ASN A 314 14.91 1.47 0.42
CA ASN A 314 13.68 1.94 -0.22
C ASN A 314 12.95 0.76 -0.92
N PRO A 315 11.85 0.21 -0.38
CA PRO A 315 11.18 -0.93 -1.01
C PRO A 315 10.41 -0.55 -2.27
N TYR A 316 9.99 0.70 -2.43
CA TYR A 316 9.04 1.11 -3.46
C TYR A 316 9.75 1.37 -4.78
N GLY A 317 9.41 0.58 -5.80
CA GLY A 317 9.91 0.73 -7.16
C GLY A 317 11.39 0.39 -7.31
N THR A 318 11.96 -0.43 -6.42
CA THR A 318 13.38 -0.83 -6.47
C THR A 318 13.57 -2.34 -6.37
N ASP A 319 14.81 -2.77 -6.57
CA ASP A 319 15.26 -4.16 -6.43
C ASP A 319 15.81 -4.49 -5.03
N VAL A 320 15.60 -3.62 -4.03
CA VAL A 320 16.22 -3.80 -2.70
C VAL A 320 15.74 -5.07 -1.98
N ILE A 321 14.46 -5.44 -2.16
CA ILE A 321 13.89 -6.67 -1.59
C ILE A 321 14.46 -7.90 -2.30
N PRO A 322 14.44 -8.02 -3.65
CA PRO A 322 15.16 -9.08 -4.35
C PRO A 322 16.62 -9.22 -3.93
N LYS A 323 17.36 -8.10 -3.81
CA LYS A 323 18.75 -8.11 -3.32
C LYS A 323 18.88 -8.64 -1.90
N LEU A 324 17.95 -8.30 -1.00
CA LEU A 324 17.93 -8.83 0.37
C LEU A 324 17.84 -10.36 0.37
N PHE A 325 17.00 -10.95 -0.49
CA PHE A 325 16.89 -12.40 -0.60
C PHE A 325 18.14 -13.03 -1.23
N ASP A 326 18.70 -12.42 -2.27
CA ASP A 326 19.91 -12.91 -2.93
C ASP A 326 21.12 -12.89 -1.96
N GLU A 327 21.31 -11.82 -1.19
CA GLU A 327 22.33 -11.73 -0.14
C GLU A 327 22.12 -12.78 0.96
N TYR A 328 20.85 -13.00 1.35
CA TYR A 328 20.52 -14.04 2.33
C TYR A 328 20.90 -15.44 1.84
N GLN A 329 20.70 -15.75 0.54
CA GLN A 329 21.14 -17.01 -0.08
C GLN A 329 22.68 -17.15 -0.07
N GLU A 330 23.40 -16.08 -0.40
CA GLU A 330 24.86 -16.06 -0.39
C GLU A 330 25.41 -16.35 1.02
N TYR A 331 24.84 -15.69 2.04
CA TYR A 331 25.29 -15.88 3.43
C TYR A 331 24.92 -17.28 3.96
N ALA A 332 23.80 -17.84 3.52
CA ALA A 332 23.45 -19.22 3.79
C ALA A 332 24.49 -20.20 3.23
N GLN A 333 24.92 -19.99 1.98
CA GLN A 333 25.94 -20.83 1.35
C GLN A 333 27.23 -20.85 2.18
N HIS A 334 27.67 -19.70 2.69
CA HIS A 334 28.83 -19.61 3.57
C HIS A 334 28.67 -20.46 4.84
N PHE A 335 27.49 -20.41 5.46
CA PHE A 335 27.17 -21.21 6.64
C PHE A 335 27.21 -22.72 6.35
N PHE A 336 26.56 -23.18 5.26
CA PHE A 336 26.50 -24.60 4.92
C PHE A 336 27.83 -25.16 4.41
N GLU A 337 28.68 -24.31 3.81
CA GLU A 337 30.08 -24.62 3.48
C GLU A 337 31.01 -24.61 4.72
N LYS A 338 30.46 -24.29 5.90
CA LYS A 338 31.18 -24.22 7.18
C LYS A 338 32.32 -23.20 7.19
N LYS A 339 32.22 -22.13 6.39
CA LYS A 339 33.17 -21.01 6.42
C LYS A 339 33.13 -20.34 7.78
N GLN A 340 34.30 -19.89 8.24
CA GLN A 340 34.47 -19.19 9.53
C GLN A 340 34.60 -17.70 9.28
N ASP A 341 33.54 -17.10 8.73
CA ASP A 341 33.47 -15.67 8.40
C ASP A 341 32.22 -15.01 8.99
N ASP A 342 32.15 -13.70 8.85
CA ASP A 342 31.05 -12.92 9.39
C ASP A 342 29.74 -13.19 8.63
N TYR A 343 29.78 -13.70 7.39
CA TYR A 343 28.58 -14.00 6.59
C TYR A 343 27.85 -15.23 7.13
N ALA A 344 28.59 -16.32 7.36
CA ALA A 344 28.06 -17.51 8.01
C ALA A 344 27.48 -17.18 9.40
N ARG A 345 28.16 -16.30 10.15
CA ARG A 345 27.75 -15.88 11.50
C ARG A 345 26.47 -15.04 11.49
N VAL A 346 26.34 -14.10 10.55
CA VAL A 346 25.11 -13.30 10.34
C VAL A 346 23.93 -14.19 9.99
N PHE A 347 24.12 -15.14 9.06
CA PHE A 347 23.07 -16.08 8.70
C PHE A 347 22.64 -16.94 9.90
N GLU A 348 23.58 -17.49 10.67
CA GLU A 348 23.28 -18.27 11.87
C GLU A 348 22.42 -17.48 12.87
N LEU A 349 22.78 -16.23 13.16
CA LEU A 349 22.13 -15.40 14.19
C LEU A 349 20.80 -14.78 13.73
N SER A 350 20.54 -14.75 12.42
CA SER A 350 19.26 -14.29 11.87
C SER A 350 18.16 -15.34 11.93
N GLN A 351 18.49 -16.62 12.16
CA GLN A 351 17.49 -17.68 12.22
C GLN A 351 16.57 -17.55 13.43
N VAL A 352 15.31 -17.93 13.24
CA VAL A 352 14.29 -18.03 14.28
C VAL A 352 14.06 -19.49 14.67
N ASP A 353 13.92 -20.37 13.67
CA ASP A 353 13.68 -21.81 13.87
C ASP A 353 14.93 -22.67 13.56
N SER A 354 14.69 -23.93 13.20
CA SER A 354 15.70 -24.83 12.64
C SER A 354 16.36 -24.22 11.40
N VAL A 355 17.69 -24.22 11.37
CA VAL A 355 18.45 -23.72 10.21
C VAL A 355 18.15 -24.57 8.97
N LYS A 356 17.59 -23.93 7.93
CA LYS A 356 17.27 -24.55 6.64
C LYS A 356 18.04 -23.87 5.51
N MET A 357 18.45 -24.66 4.53
CA MET A 357 19.03 -24.13 3.30
C MET A 357 17.92 -23.37 2.54
N PRO A 358 18.11 -22.07 2.22
CA PRO A 358 17.17 -21.38 1.37
C PRO A 358 17.13 -22.00 -0.02
N PRO A 359 16.03 -21.80 -0.78
CA PRO A 359 15.97 -22.20 -2.18
C PRO A 359 17.17 -21.71 -2.99
N LYS A 360 17.54 -22.43 -4.04
CA LYS A 360 18.58 -22.00 -4.99
C LYS A 360 18.06 -21.04 -6.06
N VAL A 361 16.75 -21.02 -6.28
CA VAL A 361 16.10 -20.13 -7.25
C VAL A 361 16.26 -18.69 -6.78
N ARG A 362 16.78 -17.82 -7.66
CA ARG A 362 16.91 -16.38 -7.39
C ARG A 362 15.53 -15.77 -7.15
N PHE A 363 15.43 -14.82 -6.23
CA PHE A 363 14.14 -14.23 -5.88
C PHE A 363 13.47 -13.55 -7.06
N SER A 364 14.23 -12.87 -7.92
CA SER A 364 13.71 -12.25 -9.15
C SER A 364 13.12 -13.26 -10.13
N VAL A 365 13.70 -14.46 -10.23
CA VAL A 365 13.16 -15.54 -11.07
C VAL A 365 11.85 -16.04 -10.49
N LEU A 366 11.79 -16.24 -9.17
CA LEU A 366 10.55 -16.63 -8.51
C LEU A 366 9.47 -15.55 -8.62
N ALA A 367 9.84 -14.28 -8.56
CA ALA A 367 8.94 -13.15 -8.79
C ALA A 367 8.36 -13.13 -10.21
N GLN A 368 9.09 -13.63 -11.21
CA GLN A 368 8.54 -13.86 -12.55
C GLN A 368 7.58 -15.06 -12.55
N TRP A 369 7.91 -16.15 -11.86
CA TRP A 369 7.09 -17.37 -11.83
C TRP A 369 5.72 -17.14 -11.18
N VAL A 370 5.65 -16.36 -10.10
CA VAL A 370 4.37 -16.10 -9.42
C VAL A 370 3.40 -15.26 -10.26
N GLN A 371 3.88 -14.64 -11.34
CA GLN A 371 3.08 -13.90 -12.31
C GLN A 371 2.58 -14.80 -13.47
N MET A 372 3.00 -16.07 -13.51
CA MET A 372 2.69 -17.03 -14.58
C MET A 372 1.70 -18.11 -14.10
N PRO A 373 0.52 -18.26 -14.71
CA PRO A 373 -0.53 -19.17 -14.24
C PRO A 373 -0.12 -20.66 -14.12
N ASN A 374 0.74 -21.15 -14.99
CA ASN A 374 1.11 -22.57 -15.00
C ASN A 374 2.35 -22.91 -14.15
N MET A 375 3.02 -21.90 -13.58
CA MET A 375 4.22 -22.11 -12.77
C MET A 375 3.88 -22.51 -11.33
N GLU A 376 2.61 -22.46 -10.93
CA GLU A 376 2.15 -22.87 -9.61
C GLU A 376 2.50 -24.33 -9.29
N GLN A 377 2.42 -25.23 -10.29
CA GLN A 377 2.83 -26.61 -10.11
C GLN A 377 4.34 -26.73 -9.87
N LYS A 378 5.15 -26.02 -10.67
CA LYS A 378 6.60 -26.04 -10.54
C LYS A 378 7.08 -25.43 -9.21
N ILE A 379 6.43 -24.37 -8.75
CA ILE A 379 6.66 -23.77 -7.42
C ILE A 379 6.48 -24.82 -6.32
N LYS A 380 5.43 -25.67 -6.41
CA LYS A 380 5.19 -26.76 -5.45
C LYS A 380 6.21 -27.89 -5.57
N GLU A 381 6.54 -28.31 -6.80
CA GLU A 381 7.54 -29.35 -7.05
C GLU A 381 8.92 -28.97 -6.52
N GLU A 382 9.31 -27.70 -6.66
CA GLU A 382 10.56 -27.16 -6.15
C GLU A 382 10.49 -26.71 -4.68
N ARG A 383 9.34 -26.86 -4.02
CA ARG A 383 9.08 -26.49 -2.62
C ARG A 383 9.35 -25.01 -2.30
N LEU A 384 8.90 -24.13 -3.19
CA LEU A 384 9.12 -22.69 -3.15
C LEU A 384 7.93 -21.90 -2.58
N GLU A 385 6.91 -22.57 -2.04
CA GLU A 385 5.64 -21.94 -1.65
C GLU A 385 5.84 -20.82 -0.63
N GLU A 386 6.73 -21.01 0.34
CA GLU A 386 7.07 -20.00 1.34
C GLU A 386 7.68 -18.75 0.69
N TRP A 387 8.60 -18.90 -0.26
CA TRP A 387 9.23 -17.74 -0.91
C TRP A 387 8.31 -17.12 -1.97
N ALA A 388 7.45 -17.92 -2.58
CA ALA A 388 6.47 -17.47 -3.56
C ALA A 388 5.47 -16.50 -2.92
N GLN A 389 5.08 -16.69 -1.66
CA GLN A 389 4.21 -15.75 -0.96
C GLN A 389 4.86 -14.36 -0.86
N TYR A 390 6.14 -14.29 -0.52
CA TYR A 390 6.90 -13.04 -0.43
C TYR A 390 7.08 -12.39 -1.80
N ALA A 391 7.34 -13.21 -2.82
CA ALA A 391 7.46 -12.74 -4.20
C ALA A 391 6.14 -12.13 -4.71
N ARG A 392 4.98 -12.73 -4.38
CA ARG A 392 3.65 -12.16 -4.72
C ARG A 392 3.44 -10.80 -4.07
N VAL A 393 3.69 -10.68 -2.76
CA VAL A 393 3.59 -9.42 -2.02
C VAL A 393 4.53 -8.36 -2.60
N TRP A 394 5.77 -8.75 -2.95
CA TRP A 394 6.72 -7.85 -3.59
C TRP A 394 6.21 -7.35 -4.93
N VAL A 395 5.79 -8.24 -5.84
CA VAL A 395 5.24 -7.88 -7.16
C VAL A 395 4.06 -6.93 -7.04
N GLU A 396 3.12 -7.24 -6.13
CA GLU A 396 1.87 -6.49 -5.97
C GLU A 396 2.10 -5.09 -5.40
N LYS A 397 2.88 -4.98 -4.32
CA LYS A 397 2.97 -3.75 -3.53
C LYS A 397 4.22 -2.91 -3.79
N TYR A 398 5.33 -3.53 -4.20
CA TYR A 398 6.66 -2.89 -4.13
C TYR A 398 7.46 -2.90 -5.43
N ALA A 399 7.25 -3.89 -6.31
CA ALA A 399 8.04 -4.04 -7.53
C ALA A 399 7.86 -2.84 -8.46
N PRO A 400 8.93 -2.39 -9.16
CA PRO A 400 8.80 -1.37 -10.18
C PRO A 400 7.89 -1.86 -11.32
N GLU A 401 7.27 -0.91 -12.02
CA GLU A 401 6.36 -1.24 -13.12
C GLU A 401 7.03 -2.15 -14.16
N SER A 402 8.33 -1.97 -14.43
CA SER A 402 9.10 -2.84 -15.36
C SER A 402 9.02 -4.32 -15.02
N GLU A 403 9.06 -4.68 -13.74
CA GLU A 403 9.07 -6.06 -13.24
C GLU A 403 7.67 -6.69 -13.14
N ARG A 404 6.62 -5.87 -13.20
CA ARG A 404 5.22 -6.32 -13.19
C ARG A 404 4.76 -6.61 -14.61
N PHE A 405 4.61 -7.85 -15.01
CA PHE A 405 4.05 -8.17 -16.32
C PHE A 405 2.83 -9.07 -16.17
N THR A 406 1.80 -8.70 -16.92
CA THR A 406 0.61 -9.52 -17.11
C THR A 406 0.61 -9.94 -18.57
N VAL A 407 0.33 -11.22 -18.80
CA VAL A 407 0.09 -11.72 -20.15
C VAL A 407 -1.11 -10.98 -20.72
N GLN A 408 -0.90 -10.30 -21.84
CA GLN A 408 -1.91 -9.45 -22.45
C GLN A 408 -2.92 -10.33 -23.16
N LYS A 409 -4.18 -10.28 -22.75
CA LYS A 409 -5.26 -11.08 -23.35
C LYS A 409 -5.49 -10.72 -24.83
N GLU A 410 -5.22 -9.48 -25.19
CA GLU A 410 -5.28 -8.94 -26.56
C GLU A 410 -3.88 -8.56 -27.07
N MET A 411 -3.71 -8.45 -28.40
CA MET A 411 -2.44 -8.06 -28.99
C MET A 411 -2.01 -6.69 -28.47
N PRO A 412 -0.82 -6.57 -27.86
CA PRO A 412 -0.37 -5.30 -27.33
C PRO A 412 -0.12 -4.31 -28.46
N GLU A 413 -0.54 -3.04 -28.30
CA GLU A 413 -0.36 -2.01 -29.33
C GLU A 413 1.09 -1.88 -29.83
N LYS A 414 2.06 -1.98 -28.91
CA LYS A 414 3.49 -1.93 -29.28
C LYS A 414 3.95 -3.12 -30.14
N ALA A 415 3.21 -4.23 -30.18
CA ALA A 415 3.49 -5.33 -31.09
C ALA A 415 3.24 -4.95 -32.56
N LYS A 416 2.44 -3.91 -32.83
CA LYS A 416 2.25 -3.35 -34.19
C LYS A 416 3.51 -2.66 -34.72
N GLU A 417 4.41 -2.23 -33.84
CA GLU A 417 5.67 -1.57 -34.17
C GLU A 417 6.80 -2.55 -34.51
N LEU A 418 6.55 -3.86 -34.49
CA LEU A 418 7.57 -4.85 -34.86
C LEU A 418 8.01 -4.68 -36.30
N SER A 419 9.33 -4.72 -36.51
CA SER A 419 9.93 -4.72 -37.84
C SER A 419 9.58 -5.98 -38.62
N GLU A 420 9.69 -5.92 -39.95
CA GLU A 420 9.42 -7.08 -40.81
C GLU A 420 10.29 -8.31 -40.44
N LYS A 421 11.56 -8.10 -40.10
CA LYS A 421 12.42 -9.17 -39.59
C LYS A 421 11.92 -9.76 -38.26
N GLN A 422 11.39 -8.93 -37.36
CA GLN A 422 10.83 -9.41 -36.09
C GLN A 422 9.52 -10.18 -36.30
N LYS A 423 8.69 -9.78 -37.27
CA LYS A 423 7.50 -10.55 -37.67
C LYS A 423 7.87 -11.90 -38.27
N GLU A 424 8.87 -11.94 -39.15
CA GLU A 424 9.41 -13.19 -39.71
C GLU A 424 9.99 -14.10 -38.62
N TYR A 425 10.66 -13.52 -37.62
CA TYR A 425 11.14 -14.25 -36.44
C TYR A 425 10.00 -14.88 -35.63
N ILE A 426 8.91 -14.13 -35.40
CA ILE A 426 7.73 -14.64 -34.70
C ILE A 426 7.03 -15.73 -35.52
N GLU A 427 6.93 -15.59 -36.84
CA GLU A 427 6.41 -16.61 -37.76
C GLU A 427 7.24 -17.90 -37.66
N LYS A 428 8.57 -17.81 -37.72
CA LYS A 428 9.46 -18.96 -37.53
C LYS A 428 9.35 -19.57 -36.14
N ALA A 429 9.11 -18.76 -35.11
CA ALA A 429 8.83 -19.27 -33.78
C ALA A 429 7.54 -20.11 -33.76
N VAL A 430 6.46 -19.68 -34.44
CA VAL A 430 5.19 -20.44 -34.54
C VAL A 430 5.41 -21.83 -35.12
N GLU A 431 6.25 -21.97 -36.15
CA GLU A 431 6.55 -23.25 -36.81
C GLU A 431 7.11 -24.30 -35.82
N ILE A 432 7.91 -23.86 -34.85
CA ILE A 432 8.54 -24.76 -33.88
C ILE A 432 7.70 -24.99 -32.62
N LEU A 433 6.65 -24.18 -32.36
CA LEU A 433 5.82 -24.30 -31.16
C LEU A 433 5.10 -25.65 -31.06
N ASP A 434 4.96 -26.40 -32.16
CA ASP A 434 4.35 -27.73 -32.12
C ASP A 434 5.18 -28.82 -31.46
N GLY A 435 6.49 -28.61 -31.34
CA GLY A 435 7.40 -29.54 -30.68
C GLY A 435 7.12 -29.71 -29.18
N GLN A 436 7.60 -30.82 -28.63
CA GLN A 436 7.72 -30.98 -27.18
C GLN A 436 9.09 -30.45 -26.75
N TRP A 437 9.07 -29.39 -25.94
CA TRP A 437 10.28 -28.67 -25.56
C TRP A 437 10.43 -28.57 -24.04
N GLN A 438 11.67 -28.61 -23.58
CA GLN A 438 12.04 -27.99 -22.31
C GLN A 438 12.36 -26.50 -22.50
N ALA A 439 12.17 -25.69 -21.46
CA ALA A 439 12.34 -24.23 -21.55
C ALA A 439 13.72 -23.79 -22.07
N GLU A 440 14.78 -24.51 -21.71
CA GLU A 440 16.15 -24.24 -22.14
C GLU A 440 16.42 -24.66 -23.58
N GLU A 441 15.75 -25.71 -24.06
CA GLU A 441 15.83 -26.19 -25.44
C GLU A 441 15.10 -25.24 -26.37
N LEU A 442 13.86 -24.86 -26.04
CA LEU A 442 13.11 -23.85 -26.80
C LEU A 442 13.86 -22.51 -26.82
N GLN A 443 14.45 -22.10 -25.70
CA GLN A 443 15.26 -20.89 -25.65
C GLN A 443 16.42 -20.95 -26.65
N LYS A 444 17.14 -22.07 -26.73
CA LYS A 444 18.24 -22.25 -27.69
C LYS A 444 17.77 -22.22 -29.14
N GLU A 445 16.65 -22.87 -29.45
CA GLU A 445 16.12 -22.83 -30.82
C GLU A 445 15.67 -21.44 -31.24
N LEU A 446 15.02 -20.70 -30.33
CA LEU A 446 14.70 -19.29 -30.55
C LEU A 446 15.97 -18.45 -30.81
N TYR A 447 17.08 -18.72 -30.13
CA TYR A 447 18.37 -18.07 -30.44
C TYR A 447 18.89 -18.42 -31.85
N GLU A 448 18.79 -19.67 -32.29
CA GLU A 448 19.23 -20.07 -33.63
C GLU A 448 18.36 -19.46 -34.73
N ILE A 449 17.04 -19.35 -34.53
CA ILE A 449 16.14 -18.62 -35.45
C ILE A 449 16.58 -17.15 -35.56
N ALA A 450 16.86 -16.48 -34.44
CA ALA A 450 17.31 -15.09 -34.43
C ALA A 450 18.61 -14.91 -35.23
N LYS A 451 19.56 -15.84 -35.05
CA LYS A 451 20.84 -15.85 -35.76
C LYS A 451 20.67 -16.07 -37.26
N ASN A 452 19.78 -16.97 -37.68
CA ASN A 452 19.52 -17.24 -39.09
C ASN A 452 18.87 -16.05 -39.82
N LEU A 453 18.11 -15.22 -39.11
CA LEU A 453 17.47 -14.00 -39.63
C LEU A 453 18.35 -12.73 -39.49
N ASP A 454 19.58 -12.89 -39.01
CA ASP A 454 20.51 -11.79 -38.74
C ASP A 454 19.86 -10.71 -37.85
N LEU A 455 19.20 -11.16 -36.77
CA LEU A 455 18.66 -10.33 -35.70
C LEU A 455 19.55 -10.41 -34.47
N SER A 456 19.72 -9.28 -33.78
CA SER A 456 20.31 -9.33 -32.45
C SER A 456 19.37 -10.05 -31.48
N SER A 457 19.94 -10.68 -30.45
CA SER A 457 19.13 -11.34 -29.42
C SER A 457 18.15 -10.37 -28.75
N GLY A 458 18.53 -9.10 -28.58
CA GLY A 458 17.68 -8.07 -28.03
C GLY A 458 16.43 -7.83 -28.89
N GLU A 459 16.61 -7.67 -30.21
CA GLU A 459 15.49 -7.44 -31.13
C GLU A 459 14.56 -8.65 -31.23
N ALA A 460 15.13 -9.85 -31.30
CA ALA A 460 14.38 -11.10 -31.41
C ALA A 460 13.53 -11.37 -30.16
N PHE A 461 14.10 -11.29 -28.96
CA PHE A 461 13.33 -11.53 -27.74
C PHE A 461 12.40 -10.37 -27.39
N SER A 462 12.77 -9.13 -27.72
CA SER A 462 11.85 -8.00 -27.64
C SER A 462 10.58 -8.25 -28.45
N ALA A 463 10.67 -8.91 -29.61
CA ALA A 463 9.50 -9.29 -30.38
C ALA A 463 8.55 -10.20 -29.58
N VAL A 464 9.08 -11.25 -28.95
CA VAL A 464 8.28 -12.16 -28.10
C VAL A 464 7.59 -11.42 -26.95
N TYR A 465 8.33 -10.54 -26.26
CA TYR A 465 7.79 -9.82 -25.12
C TYR A 465 6.75 -8.78 -25.54
N LEU A 466 6.97 -8.08 -26.65
CA LEU A 466 6.00 -7.14 -27.19
C LEU A 466 4.73 -7.86 -27.61
N SER A 467 4.83 -9.06 -28.20
CA SER A 467 3.68 -9.89 -28.57
C SER A 467 2.88 -10.40 -27.38
N LEU A 468 3.53 -10.86 -26.30
CA LEU A 468 2.84 -11.57 -25.21
C LEU A 468 2.50 -10.69 -24.00
N ILE A 469 3.38 -9.76 -23.65
CA ILE A 469 3.29 -8.99 -22.39
C ILE A 469 3.31 -7.47 -22.60
N GLY A 470 3.45 -7.00 -23.85
CA GLY A 470 3.40 -5.57 -24.20
C GLY A 470 4.62 -4.77 -23.77
N LYS A 471 5.74 -5.44 -23.49
CA LYS A 471 7.01 -4.84 -23.04
C LYS A 471 8.16 -5.26 -23.93
N ASN A 472 9.24 -4.49 -23.95
CA ASN A 472 10.44 -4.79 -24.72
C ASN A 472 11.42 -5.76 -24.01
N HIS A 473 11.14 -6.13 -22.76
CA HIS A 473 11.92 -7.08 -21.98
C HIS A 473 10.99 -7.89 -21.06
N GLY A 474 11.47 -9.05 -20.60
CA GLY A 474 10.69 -9.97 -19.79
C GLY A 474 11.50 -11.18 -19.30
N PRO A 475 10.84 -12.14 -18.64
CA PRO A 475 11.44 -13.44 -18.28
C PRO A 475 11.94 -14.17 -19.52
N LYS A 476 12.87 -15.13 -19.40
CA LYS A 476 13.38 -15.91 -20.55
C LYS A 476 12.23 -16.36 -21.48
N ALA A 477 12.28 -15.94 -22.74
CA ALA A 477 11.22 -16.16 -23.73
C ALA A 477 10.75 -17.61 -23.86
N GLY A 478 11.67 -18.59 -23.87
CA GLY A 478 11.30 -20.01 -23.92
C GLY A 478 10.49 -20.46 -22.69
N ALA A 479 10.85 -19.97 -21.50
CA ALA A 479 10.08 -20.23 -20.28
C ALA A 479 8.73 -19.51 -20.30
N LEU A 480 8.69 -18.26 -20.77
CA LEU A 480 7.45 -17.49 -20.91
C LEU A 480 6.48 -18.16 -21.88
N ILE A 481 6.94 -18.57 -23.06
CA ILE A 481 6.10 -19.22 -24.08
C ILE A 481 5.50 -20.52 -23.54
N LEU A 482 6.32 -21.38 -22.94
CA LEU A 482 5.84 -22.63 -22.33
C LEU A 482 5.02 -22.39 -21.06
N SER A 483 5.06 -21.18 -20.50
CA SER A 483 4.23 -20.81 -19.35
C SER A 483 2.75 -20.58 -19.70
N LEU A 484 2.45 -20.43 -21.00
CA LEU A 484 1.15 -20.01 -21.50
C LEU A 484 0.48 -21.13 -22.26
N ASP A 485 -0.84 -21.01 -22.44
CA ASP A 485 -1.57 -21.91 -23.31
C ASP A 485 -1.00 -21.84 -24.74
N LYS A 486 -0.67 -23.00 -25.29
CA LYS A 486 0.04 -23.11 -26.56
C LYS A 486 -0.79 -22.56 -27.72
N ASP A 487 -2.10 -22.77 -27.70
CA ASP A 487 -3.00 -22.28 -28.73
C ASP A 487 -3.15 -20.76 -28.64
N PHE A 488 -3.18 -20.21 -27.41
CA PHE A 488 -3.10 -18.76 -27.18
C PHE A 488 -1.81 -18.15 -27.74
N VAL A 489 -0.63 -18.72 -27.44
CA VAL A 489 0.65 -18.17 -27.92
C VAL A 489 0.71 -18.22 -29.44
N LYS A 490 0.31 -19.35 -30.05
CA LYS A 490 0.24 -19.48 -31.49
C LYS A 490 -0.68 -18.43 -32.11
N LYS A 491 -1.91 -18.31 -31.61
CA LYS A 491 -2.88 -17.31 -32.08
C LYS A 491 -2.30 -15.91 -31.98
N ARG A 492 -1.69 -15.55 -30.86
CA ARG A 492 -1.06 -14.23 -30.67
C ARG A 492 0.10 -14.00 -31.63
N PHE A 493 0.98 -14.99 -31.79
CA PHE A 493 2.12 -14.85 -32.68
C PHE A 493 1.67 -14.74 -34.14
N GLN A 494 0.67 -15.52 -34.54
CA GLN A 494 0.05 -15.43 -35.86
C GLN A 494 -0.64 -14.08 -36.10
N GLU A 495 -1.36 -13.56 -35.10
CA GLU A 495 -1.98 -12.22 -35.13
C GLU A 495 -0.92 -11.13 -35.34
N VAL A 496 0.20 -11.21 -34.61
CA VAL A 496 1.28 -10.23 -34.67
C VAL A 496 2.11 -10.34 -35.97
N SER A 497 2.31 -11.56 -36.48
CA SER A 497 3.05 -11.79 -37.72
C SER A 497 2.18 -11.66 -38.99
N GLY A 498 0.86 -11.54 -38.86
CA GLY A 498 -0.09 -11.44 -39.97
C GLY A 498 -0.44 -12.78 -40.63
N LEU A 499 -0.22 -13.91 -39.96
CA LEU A 499 -0.63 -15.24 -40.41
C LEU A 499 -2.12 -15.49 -40.11
N LYS A 500 -2.94 -15.72 -41.13
CA LYS A 500 -4.37 -16.01 -40.96
C LYS A 500 -4.59 -17.41 -40.37
N ASN A 501 -5.44 -17.53 -39.35
CA ASN A 501 -5.96 -18.81 -38.84
C ASN A 501 -7.38 -19.05 -39.37
N ASP A 502 -7.59 -20.19 -40.03
CA ASP A 502 -8.84 -20.58 -40.72
C ASP A 502 -10.00 -21.03 -39.80
N LYS A 503 -9.93 -20.80 -38.49
CA LYS A 503 -10.98 -21.26 -37.55
C LYS A 503 -11.15 -20.33 -36.36
N ASP A 504 -11.98 -19.32 -36.51
CA ASP A 504 -12.70 -18.68 -35.39
C ASP A 504 -14.13 -18.33 -35.84
N PRO A 505 -15.11 -18.31 -34.92
CA PRO A 505 -16.49 -17.94 -35.23
C PRO A 505 -16.56 -16.46 -35.62
N GLU A 506 -17.23 -16.18 -36.74
CA GLU A 506 -17.35 -14.85 -37.36
C GLU A 506 -17.69 -13.72 -36.37
N CYS A 507 -16.71 -12.87 -36.08
CA CYS A 507 -16.93 -11.43 -35.98
C CYS A 507 -16.47 -10.85 -37.33
N PRO A 508 -17.30 -10.09 -38.07
CA PRO A 508 -16.91 -9.61 -39.40
C PRO A 508 -15.62 -8.78 -39.31
N GLU A 509 -14.59 -9.19 -40.04
CA GLU A 509 -13.37 -8.40 -40.24
C GLU A 509 -13.71 -7.14 -41.06
N GLY A 510 -13.45 -5.96 -40.48
CA GLY A 510 -13.41 -4.67 -41.16
C GLY A 510 -14.50 -3.68 -40.73
N LEU A 511 -14.26 -2.93 -39.66
CA LEU A 511 -15.13 -1.82 -39.24
C LEU A 511 -14.30 -0.68 -38.62
N ILE A 512 -13.53 0.05 -39.42
CA ILE A 512 -13.51 1.52 -39.26
C ILE A 512 -14.62 2.00 -40.19
N GLU A 513 -15.88 1.85 -39.81
CA GLU A 513 -16.97 2.47 -40.54
C GLU A 513 -17.45 3.68 -39.74
N ALA A 514 -17.21 4.87 -40.32
CA ALA A 514 -18.05 6.01 -40.01
C ALA A 514 -19.51 5.55 -40.10
N LEU A 515 -20.31 5.85 -39.08
CA LEU A 515 -21.67 5.32 -38.94
C LEU A 515 -22.44 5.50 -40.25
N ASN A 516 -22.36 6.68 -40.89
CA ASN A 516 -22.91 6.95 -42.24
C ASN A 516 -24.40 6.56 -42.40
N ARG A 517 -25.17 6.56 -41.30
CA ARG A 517 -26.60 6.23 -41.27
C ARG A 517 -27.38 7.40 -40.66
N PRO A 518 -27.58 8.51 -41.41
CA PRO A 518 -28.28 9.69 -40.89
C PRO A 518 -29.75 9.43 -40.54
N GLU A 519 -30.34 8.36 -41.05
CA GLU A 519 -31.66 7.90 -40.64
C GLU A 519 -31.67 7.25 -39.24
N ILE A 520 -30.50 6.94 -38.67
CA ILE A 520 -30.33 6.40 -37.31
C ILE A 520 -29.82 7.47 -36.36
N PHE A 521 -28.68 8.07 -36.66
CA PHE A 521 -28.06 9.07 -35.77
C PHE A 521 -27.31 10.13 -36.55
N THR A 522 -27.34 11.36 -36.03
CA THR A 522 -26.53 12.47 -36.52
C THR A 522 -26.10 13.36 -35.35
N ILE A 523 -24.95 14.03 -35.49
CA ILE A 523 -24.57 15.15 -34.62
C ILE A 523 -24.90 16.45 -35.35
N ASN A 524 -25.64 17.35 -34.70
CA ASN A 524 -26.02 18.61 -35.32
C ASN A 524 -24.78 19.42 -35.74
N PRO A 525 -24.74 20.02 -36.94
CA PRO A 525 -23.59 20.79 -37.41
C PRO A 525 -23.15 21.91 -36.46
N LYS A 526 -24.09 22.59 -35.77
CA LYS A 526 -23.76 23.63 -34.78
C LYS A 526 -23.00 23.09 -33.58
N LEU A 527 -23.20 21.81 -33.23
CA LEU A 527 -22.39 21.15 -32.21
C LEU A 527 -21.00 20.80 -32.72
N LYS A 528 -20.86 20.28 -33.95
CA LYS A 528 -19.53 20.05 -34.56
C LYS A 528 -18.76 21.37 -34.72
N GLU A 529 -19.44 22.50 -34.96
CA GLU A 529 -18.83 23.83 -34.97
C GLU A 529 -18.35 24.27 -33.58
N LYS A 530 -19.16 24.10 -32.53
CA LYS A 530 -18.78 24.50 -31.16
C LYS A 530 -17.74 23.54 -30.54
N PHE A 531 -17.87 22.25 -30.82
CA PHE A 531 -17.04 21.17 -30.28
C PHE A 531 -16.50 20.29 -31.43
N PRO A 532 -15.43 20.71 -32.13
CA PRO A 532 -14.95 20.01 -33.34
C PRO A 532 -14.45 18.58 -33.11
N SER A 533 -14.13 18.21 -31.88
CA SER A 533 -13.69 16.86 -31.49
C SER A 533 -14.83 15.95 -31.02
N ILE A 534 -16.08 16.42 -31.07
CA ILE A 534 -17.23 15.64 -30.63
C ILE A 534 -17.39 14.40 -31.52
N SER A 535 -17.51 13.24 -30.90
CA SER A 535 -17.74 11.96 -31.58
C SER A 535 -18.69 11.11 -30.74
N VAL A 536 -19.52 10.31 -31.42
CA VAL A 536 -20.46 9.43 -30.73
C VAL A 536 -20.47 8.06 -31.36
N GLY A 537 -20.22 7.04 -30.55
CA GLY A 537 -20.34 5.64 -30.95
C GLY A 537 -21.78 5.19 -30.78
N ILE A 538 -22.37 4.53 -31.78
CA ILE A 538 -23.73 4.02 -31.77
C ILE A 538 -23.74 2.52 -32.05
N ALA A 539 -24.50 1.76 -31.25
CA ALA A 539 -24.77 0.36 -31.54
C ALA A 539 -26.23 -0.02 -31.31
N ILE A 540 -26.69 -1.05 -32.04
CA ILE A 540 -27.97 -1.71 -31.83
C ILE A 540 -27.73 -3.18 -31.52
N ILE A 541 -28.25 -3.64 -30.38
CA ILE A 541 -28.21 -5.05 -29.98
C ILE A 541 -29.64 -5.56 -29.89
N LYS A 542 -29.98 -6.62 -30.63
CA LYS A 542 -31.31 -7.23 -30.59
C LYS A 542 -31.33 -8.58 -29.90
N GLY A 543 -32.49 -8.90 -29.32
CA GLY A 543 -32.73 -10.20 -28.68
C GLY A 543 -32.05 -10.38 -27.33
N VAL A 544 -31.86 -9.30 -26.57
CA VAL A 544 -31.29 -9.37 -25.22
C VAL A 544 -32.31 -9.90 -24.20
N ARG A 545 -31.80 -10.49 -23.13
CA ARG A 545 -32.55 -10.87 -21.94
C ARG A 545 -31.97 -10.12 -20.74
N ILE A 546 -32.72 -9.14 -20.25
CA ILE A 546 -32.34 -8.35 -19.08
C ILE A 546 -32.86 -9.02 -17.82
N GLU A 547 -31.97 -9.25 -16.86
CA GLU A 547 -32.31 -9.81 -15.56
C GLU A 547 -31.98 -8.82 -14.45
N LYS A 548 -32.51 -9.06 -13.24
CA LYS A 548 -32.32 -8.14 -12.12
C LYS A 548 -30.87 -8.11 -11.63
N GLU A 549 -30.21 -9.26 -11.66
CA GLU A 549 -28.82 -9.47 -11.24
C GLU A 549 -28.29 -10.75 -11.90
N ASP A 550 -26.97 -10.82 -12.10
CA ASP A 550 -26.26 -12.04 -12.48
C ASP A 550 -25.11 -12.26 -11.51
N LYS A 551 -24.89 -13.50 -11.05
CA LYS A 551 -23.90 -13.77 -9.99
C LYS A 551 -22.47 -13.50 -10.45
N SER A 552 -22.12 -13.86 -11.68
CA SER A 552 -20.79 -13.62 -12.21
C SER A 552 -20.53 -12.13 -12.45
N LEU A 553 -21.54 -11.39 -12.90
CA LEU A 553 -21.46 -9.93 -13.02
C LEU A 553 -21.30 -9.25 -11.64
N GLU A 554 -21.99 -9.73 -10.61
CA GLU A 554 -21.81 -9.22 -9.24
C GLU A 554 -20.43 -9.55 -8.65
N GLU A 555 -19.83 -10.67 -9.03
CA GLU A 555 -18.43 -10.99 -8.68
C GLU A 555 -17.45 -10.06 -9.41
N GLU A 556 -17.61 -9.84 -10.71
CA GLU A 556 -16.78 -8.89 -11.48
C GLU A 556 -16.88 -7.46 -10.93
N LYS A 557 -18.08 -7.02 -10.51
CA LYS A 557 -18.28 -5.74 -9.79
C LYS A 557 -17.50 -5.68 -8.48
N LYS A 558 -17.47 -6.76 -7.70
CA LYS A 558 -16.71 -6.81 -6.45
C LYS A 558 -15.20 -6.78 -6.71
N GLU A 559 -14.72 -7.50 -7.72
CA GLU A 559 -13.31 -7.48 -8.12
C GLU A 559 -12.88 -6.08 -8.56
N LEU A 560 -13.70 -5.40 -9.37
CA LEU A 560 -13.43 -4.02 -9.76
C LEU A 560 -13.42 -3.08 -8.54
N LEU A 561 -14.38 -3.23 -7.62
CA LEU A 561 -14.43 -2.46 -6.37
C LEU A 561 -13.16 -2.64 -5.52
N LEU A 562 -12.65 -3.87 -5.40
CA LEU A 562 -11.42 -4.17 -4.69
C LEU A 562 -10.20 -3.54 -5.39
N SER A 563 -10.14 -3.63 -6.73
CA SER A 563 -9.05 -3.02 -7.51
C SER A 563 -8.99 -1.49 -7.41
N LEU A 564 -10.11 -0.86 -7.03
CA LEU A 564 -10.25 0.59 -6.89
C LEU A 564 -10.39 1.03 -5.42
N GLU A 565 -10.08 0.18 -4.44
CA GLU A 565 -10.29 0.48 -3.01
C GLU A 565 -9.42 1.65 -2.51
N SER A 566 -8.25 1.87 -3.13
CA SER A 566 -7.35 2.99 -2.82
C SER A 566 -7.70 4.28 -3.56
N LEU A 567 -8.69 4.27 -4.47
CA LEU A 567 -9.02 5.42 -5.30
C LEU A 567 -9.48 6.61 -4.45
N THR A 568 -8.86 7.76 -4.64
CA THR A 568 -9.19 9.01 -3.94
C THR A 568 -9.94 9.97 -4.86
N THR A 569 -10.63 10.95 -4.26
CA THR A 569 -11.34 11.98 -5.05
C THR A 569 -10.40 12.91 -5.81
N GLU A 570 -9.18 13.06 -5.31
CA GLU A 570 -8.09 13.84 -5.87
C GLU A 570 -7.59 13.19 -7.17
N GLU A 571 -7.35 11.88 -7.17
CA GLU A 571 -6.89 11.12 -8.35
C GLU A 571 -7.88 11.17 -9.52
N LEU A 572 -9.20 11.20 -9.24
CA LEU A 572 -10.23 11.36 -10.29
C LEU A 572 -10.01 12.63 -11.11
N GLY A 573 -9.48 13.68 -10.47
CA GLY A 573 -9.20 14.96 -11.10
C GLY A 573 -8.01 14.91 -12.06
N GLU A 574 -7.21 13.85 -12.05
CA GLU A 574 -6.01 13.73 -12.87
C GLU A 574 -6.22 13.03 -14.21
N TYR A 575 -7.28 12.22 -14.34
CA TYR A 575 -7.60 11.49 -15.56
C TYR A 575 -8.04 12.42 -16.71
N SER A 576 -7.49 12.20 -17.90
CA SER A 576 -7.73 13.01 -19.11
C SER A 576 -9.19 12.97 -19.56
N GLU A 577 -9.85 11.82 -19.44
CA GLU A 577 -11.25 11.63 -19.81
C GLU A 577 -12.17 12.46 -18.88
N ILE A 578 -11.90 12.42 -17.58
CA ILE A 578 -12.63 13.20 -16.57
C ILE A 578 -12.40 14.70 -16.78
N LYS A 579 -11.15 15.11 -17.06
CA LYS A 579 -10.82 16.51 -17.41
C LYS A 579 -11.60 16.96 -18.67
N SER A 580 -11.72 16.10 -19.68
CA SER A 580 -12.47 16.36 -20.91
C SER A 580 -13.96 16.58 -20.64
N TYR A 581 -14.62 15.71 -19.86
CA TYR A 581 -16.02 15.92 -19.50
C TYR A 581 -16.24 17.16 -18.62
N ARG A 582 -15.37 17.41 -17.63
CA ARG A 582 -15.44 18.63 -16.80
C ARG A 582 -15.29 19.90 -17.65
N LYS A 583 -14.44 19.87 -18.67
CA LYS A 583 -14.28 20.97 -19.63
C LYS A 583 -15.56 21.18 -20.43
N LEU A 584 -16.15 20.10 -20.96
CA LEU A 584 -17.42 20.16 -21.69
C LEU A 584 -18.52 20.80 -20.82
N TYR A 585 -18.70 20.32 -19.59
CA TYR A 585 -19.73 20.82 -18.68
C TYR A 585 -19.56 22.31 -18.39
N LYS A 586 -18.33 22.79 -18.19
CA LYS A 586 -18.05 24.22 -18.06
C LYS A 586 -18.43 25.01 -19.32
N GLU A 587 -18.13 24.51 -20.51
CA GLU A 587 -18.47 25.16 -21.79
C GLU A 587 -19.98 25.09 -22.13
N MET A 588 -20.72 24.16 -21.51
CA MET A 588 -22.19 24.11 -21.51
C MET A 588 -22.83 25.02 -20.45
N GLY A 589 -22.05 25.62 -19.55
CA GLY A 589 -22.59 26.39 -18.42
C GLY A 589 -23.20 25.52 -17.31
N VAL A 590 -22.89 24.22 -17.29
CA VAL A 590 -23.35 23.26 -16.28
C VAL A 590 -22.32 23.19 -15.15
N ASP A 591 -22.77 23.43 -13.92
CA ASP A 591 -21.93 23.20 -12.74
C ASP A 591 -21.74 21.69 -12.51
N TRP A 592 -20.58 21.19 -12.93
CA TRP A 592 -20.23 19.78 -12.83
C TRP A 592 -20.12 19.28 -11.38
N HIS A 593 -20.01 20.17 -10.38
CA HIS A 593 -20.08 19.76 -8.98
C HIS A 593 -21.48 19.31 -8.58
N SER A 594 -22.52 19.96 -9.15
CA SER A 594 -23.94 19.67 -8.92
C SER A 594 -24.48 18.55 -9.82
N ARG A 595 -24.00 18.48 -11.07
CA ARG A 595 -24.31 17.42 -12.04
C ARG A 595 -23.03 16.78 -12.55
N ARG A 596 -22.76 15.54 -12.20
CA ARG A 596 -21.48 14.90 -12.55
C ARG A 596 -21.60 14.07 -13.82
N PRO A 597 -20.58 14.10 -14.70
CA PRO A 597 -20.47 13.14 -15.80
C PRO A 597 -20.56 11.70 -15.28
N SER A 598 -21.14 10.79 -16.07
CA SER A 598 -21.40 9.40 -15.65
C SER A 598 -20.16 8.67 -15.11
N PRO A 599 -18.96 8.76 -15.73
CA PRO A 599 -17.80 8.03 -15.23
C PRO A 599 -17.30 8.59 -13.90
N GLU A 600 -17.30 9.92 -13.76
CA GLU A 600 -16.93 10.57 -12.50
C GLU A 600 -17.93 10.26 -11.38
N ALA A 601 -19.23 10.24 -11.69
CA ALA A 601 -20.27 9.94 -10.71
C ALA A 601 -20.12 8.53 -10.13
N LEU A 602 -19.82 7.53 -10.98
CA LEU A 602 -19.60 6.15 -10.56
C LEU A 602 -18.30 5.99 -9.75
N LEU A 603 -17.17 6.43 -10.29
CA LEU A 603 -15.86 6.31 -9.65
C LEU A 603 -15.81 7.07 -8.31
N ARG A 604 -16.47 8.21 -8.21
CA ARG A 604 -16.56 8.98 -6.96
C ARG A 604 -17.31 8.25 -5.86
N ARG A 605 -18.29 7.39 -6.17
CA ARG A 605 -18.94 6.57 -5.14
C ARG A 605 -17.97 5.57 -4.54
N ILE A 606 -17.10 5.00 -5.37
CA ILE A 606 -16.05 4.08 -4.94
C ILE A 606 -15.05 4.82 -4.06
N ALA A 607 -14.54 5.97 -4.52
CA ALA A 607 -13.62 6.80 -3.75
C ALA A 607 -14.19 7.26 -2.38
N LEU A 608 -15.51 7.43 -2.29
CA LEU A 608 -16.21 7.76 -1.04
C LEU A 608 -16.69 6.54 -0.24
N LYS A 609 -16.29 5.32 -0.63
CA LYS A 609 -16.67 4.06 0.03
C LYS A 609 -18.18 3.85 0.15
N LYS A 610 -18.95 4.35 -0.83
CA LYS A 610 -20.42 4.20 -0.89
C LYS A 610 -20.88 2.98 -1.67
N GLY A 611 -19.95 2.22 -2.26
CA GLY A 611 -20.22 1.07 -3.11
C GLY A 611 -20.97 1.43 -4.41
N LEU A 612 -21.27 0.41 -5.20
CA LEU A 612 -22.08 0.52 -6.41
C LEU A 612 -23.51 0.07 -6.15
N TYR A 613 -24.44 0.56 -6.97
CA TYR A 613 -25.81 0.07 -6.98
C TYR A 613 -25.89 -1.23 -7.80
N THR A 614 -27.01 -1.96 -7.66
CA THR A 614 -27.37 -3.07 -8.56
C THR A 614 -28.65 -2.69 -9.28
N VAL A 615 -28.54 -2.41 -10.58
CA VAL A 615 -29.66 -1.90 -11.38
C VAL A 615 -30.35 -3.06 -12.12
N ASN A 616 -29.68 -3.60 -13.14
CA ASN A 616 -30.03 -4.78 -13.92
C ASN A 616 -28.78 -5.23 -14.70
N THR A 617 -28.82 -6.42 -15.31
CA THR A 617 -27.64 -7.00 -15.97
C THR A 617 -27.05 -6.14 -17.09
N CYS A 618 -27.87 -5.41 -17.86
CA CYS A 618 -27.37 -4.53 -18.93
C CYS A 618 -26.71 -3.27 -18.37
N VAL A 619 -27.40 -2.58 -17.45
CA VAL A 619 -26.91 -1.34 -16.86
C VAL A 619 -25.62 -1.57 -16.07
N ASP A 620 -25.59 -2.65 -15.30
CA ASP A 620 -24.41 -3.00 -14.52
C ASP A 620 -23.24 -3.46 -15.41
N ALA A 621 -23.52 -4.16 -16.52
CA ALA A 621 -22.52 -4.57 -17.50
C ALA A 621 -21.81 -3.37 -18.15
N TYR A 622 -22.54 -2.41 -18.73
CA TYR A 622 -21.88 -1.26 -19.35
C TYR A 622 -21.25 -0.33 -18.30
N ASN A 623 -21.80 -0.23 -17.09
CA ASN A 623 -21.20 0.59 -16.03
C ASN A 623 -19.80 0.08 -15.62
N LEU A 624 -19.53 -1.22 -15.70
CA LEU A 624 -18.17 -1.75 -15.54
C LEU A 624 -17.22 -1.18 -16.58
N VAL A 625 -17.65 -1.16 -17.85
CA VAL A 625 -16.89 -0.61 -18.97
C VAL A 625 -16.67 0.90 -18.78
N VAL A 626 -17.70 1.63 -18.33
CA VAL A 626 -17.61 3.07 -18.00
C VAL A 626 -16.55 3.33 -16.95
N MET A 627 -16.52 2.57 -15.85
CA MET A 627 -15.54 2.78 -14.78
C MET A 627 -14.13 2.39 -15.20
N LYS A 628 -13.97 1.29 -15.96
CA LYS A 628 -12.68 0.82 -16.46
C LYS A 628 -12.05 1.85 -17.41
N ASN A 629 -12.82 2.32 -18.38
CA ASN A 629 -12.33 3.21 -19.44
C ASN A 629 -12.47 4.70 -19.12
N ARG A 630 -13.25 5.07 -18.10
CA ARG A 630 -13.63 6.44 -17.75
C ARG A 630 -14.36 7.19 -18.87
N VAL A 631 -14.97 6.48 -19.80
CA VAL A 631 -15.74 7.01 -20.93
C VAL A 631 -17.21 6.69 -20.72
N SER A 632 -18.06 7.66 -21.02
CA SER A 632 -19.50 7.61 -20.83
C SER A 632 -20.16 6.65 -21.83
N VAL A 633 -21.02 5.77 -21.32
CA VAL A 633 -21.84 4.82 -22.08
C VAL A 633 -23.28 4.92 -21.57
N GLY A 634 -24.23 4.94 -22.50
CA GLY A 634 -25.66 4.85 -22.22
C GLY A 634 -26.31 3.73 -23.02
N ALA A 635 -27.35 3.12 -22.45
CA ALA A 635 -28.17 2.13 -23.11
C ALA A 635 -29.66 2.46 -22.93
N PHE A 636 -30.43 2.28 -24.00
CA PHE A 636 -31.85 2.62 -24.05
C PHE A 636 -32.66 1.49 -24.67
N ASP A 637 -33.94 1.43 -24.30
CA ASP A 637 -34.89 0.52 -24.94
C ASP A 637 -35.15 0.98 -26.39
N LEU A 638 -34.60 0.25 -27.36
CA LEU A 638 -34.73 0.54 -28.78
C LEU A 638 -36.20 0.59 -29.22
N ASP A 639 -37.07 -0.24 -28.62
CA ASP A 639 -38.49 -0.30 -28.98
C ASP A 639 -39.27 0.96 -28.54
N LYS A 640 -38.63 1.83 -27.75
CA LYS A 640 -39.13 3.14 -27.32
C LYS A 640 -38.47 4.32 -28.05
N ILE A 641 -37.47 4.07 -28.89
CA ILE A 641 -36.75 5.08 -29.67
C ILE A 641 -37.43 5.30 -31.03
N ALA A 642 -37.67 6.57 -31.39
CA ALA A 642 -38.25 6.95 -32.67
C ALA A 642 -37.22 7.64 -33.59
N PHE A 643 -36.58 6.87 -34.46
CA PHE A 643 -35.53 7.36 -35.38
C PHE A 643 -36.02 8.44 -36.39
N PRO A 644 -35.12 9.33 -36.87
CA PRO A 644 -33.70 9.41 -36.54
C PRO A 644 -33.49 10.02 -35.17
N THR A 645 -32.36 9.69 -34.56
CA THR A 645 -31.88 10.36 -33.35
C THR A 645 -30.85 11.43 -33.71
N VAL A 646 -30.74 12.45 -32.86
CA VAL A 646 -29.83 13.57 -33.07
C VAL A 646 -29.28 14.07 -31.75
N LEU A 647 -27.97 14.27 -31.69
CA LEU A 647 -27.34 15.05 -30.62
C LEU A 647 -27.37 16.53 -31.02
N ARG A 648 -28.00 17.38 -30.21
CA ARG A 648 -28.13 18.82 -30.48
C ARG A 648 -28.32 19.66 -29.21
N PHE A 649 -28.22 20.98 -29.38
CA PHE A 649 -28.75 21.91 -28.38
C PHE A 649 -30.28 21.80 -28.31
N PRO A 650 -30.86 21.78 -27.10
CA PRO A 650 -32.30 21.92 -26.89
C PRO A 650 -32.84 23.25 -27.44
N GLN A 651 -34.09 23.23 -27.91
CA GLN A 651 -34.84 24.41 -28.36
C GLN A 651 -35.69 24.98 -27.20
N GLU A 652 -36.04 26.25 -27.30
CA GLU A 652 -36.89 26.91 -26.30
C GLU A 652 -38.24 26.19 -26.16
N GLY A 653 -38.62 25.89 -24.91
CA GLY A 653 -39.86 25.19 -24.58
C GLY A 653 -39.77 23.66 -24.59
N GLU A 654 -38.64 23.08 -25.02
CA GLU A 654 -38.44 21.63 -24.88
C GLU A 654 -38.17 21.23 -23.43
N GLU A 655 -38.62 20.03 -23.07
CA GLU A 655 -38.47 19.46 -21.73
C GLU A 655 -38.27 17.95 -21.78
N ILE A 656 -37.77 17.37 -20.69
CA ILE A 656 -37.51 15.94 -20.56
C ILE A 656 -37.92 15.45 -19.18
N LEU A 657 -38.66 14.35 -19.11
CA LEU A 657 -38.98 13.68 -17.86
C LEU A 657 -37.85 12.70 -17.50
N LEU A 658 -36.92 13.15 -16.66
CA LEU A 658 -35.75 12.37 -16.26
C LEU A 658 -36.11 11.21 -15.32
N LEU A 659 -35.33 10.14 -15.38
CA LEU A 659 -35.47 8.98 -14.52
C LEU A 659 -35.37 9.37 -13.03
N GLY A 660 -36.41 9.05 -12.27
CA GLY A 660 -36.51 9.37 -10.84
C GLY A 660 -37.17 10.72 -10.50
N GLU A 661 -37.54 11.53 -11.49
CA GLU A 661 -38.29 12.78 -11.29
C GLU A 661 -39.81 12.58 -11.43
N HIS A 662 -40.62 13.42 -10.78
CA HIS A 662 -42.08 13.38 -10.88
C HIS A 662 -42.67 14.32 -11.93
N GLY A 663 -41.86 15.23 -12.49
CA GLY A 663 -42.30 16.24 -13.45
C GLY A 663 -41.22 16.58 -14.47
N PRO A 664 -41.59 17.26 -15.57
CA PRO A 664 -40.65 17.56 -16.65
C PRO A 664 -39.54 18.52 -16.19
N THR A 665 -38.32 18.22 -16.63
CA THR A 665 -37.14 19.05 -16.43
C THR A 665 -36.92 19.91 -17.68
N LYS A 666 -36.81 21.23 -17.48
CA LYS A 666 -36.47 22.17 -18.54
C LYS A 666 -34.97 22.15 -18.82
N TYR A 667 -34.63 22.21 -20.10
CA TYR A 667 -33.25 22.42 -20.51
C TYR A 667 -32.78 23.84 -20.22
N LYS A 668 -31.48 23.98 -19.97
CA LYS A 668 -30.80 25.27 -19.88
C LYS A 668 -30.11 25.60 -21.19
N GLU A 669 -29.93 26.89 -21.42
CA GLU A 669 -29.14 27.37 -22.55
C GLU A 669 -27.70 26.83 -22.48
N GLY A 670 -27.22 26.25 -23.58
CA GLY A 670 -25.88 25.70 -23.69
C GLY A 670 -25.74 24.20 -23.39
N GLU A 671 -26.76 23.57 -22.78
CA GLU A 671 -26.80 22.11 -22.57
C GLU A 671 -26.87 21.35 -23.90
N ILE A 672 -26.39 20.12 -23.90
CA ILE A 672 -26.52 19.20 -25.04
C ILE A 672 -27.39 18.02 -24.62
N ALA A 673 -28.25 17.58 -25.52
CA ALA A 673 -29.11 16.43 -25.27
C ALA A 673 -29.31 15.61 -26.54
N TYR A 674 -29.57 14.34 -26.32
CA TYR A 674 -29.98 13.43 -27.37
C TYR A 674 -31.49 13.46 -27.53
N PHE A 675 -31.94 13.64 -28.77
CA PHE A 675 -33.34 13.68 -29.15
C PHE A 675 -33.63 12.56 -30.14
N ASP A 676 -34.83 11.98 -30.03
CA ASP A 676 -35.47 11.24 -31.10
C ASP A 676 -36.68 12.05 -31.62
N LYS A 677 -37.52 11.50 -32.48
CA LYS A 677 -38.72 12.20 -32.99
C LYS A 677 -39.75 12.55 -31.91
N ASN A 678 -39.72 11.89 -30.76
CA ASN A 678 -40.68 12.08 -29.69
C ASN A 678 -40.17 13.02 -28.59
N GLY A 679 -38.89 13.42 -28.63
CA GLY A 679 -38.29 14.35 -27.69
C GLY A 679 -36.96 13.86 -27.14
N GLY A 680 -36.49 14.49 -26.05
CA GLY A 680 -35.24 14.12 -25.42
C GLY A 680 -35.28 12.73 -24.77
N TYR A 681 -34.21 11.97 -24.91
CA TYR A 681 -34.04 10.67 -24.26
C TYR A 681 -32.83 10.59 -23.33
N ASN A 682 -31.88 11.52 -23.43
CA ASN A 682 -30.67 11.58 -22.61
C ASN A 682 -30.10 13.01 -22.60
N ILE A 683 -29.50 13.44 -21.48
CA ILE A 683 -28.95 14.79 -21.32
C ILE A 683 -27.49 14.76 -20.83
N ASP A 684 -26.71 15.76 -21.22
CA ASP A 684 -25.35 16.06 -20.72
C ASP A 684 -24.38 14.87 -20.83
N PHE A 685 -24.37 14.14 -21.95
CA PHE A 685 -23.54 12.94 -22.15
C PHE A 685 -23.75 11.89 -21.06
N ASN A 686 -24.96 11.33 -21.02
CA ASN A 686 -25.38 10.32 -20.05
C ASN A 686 -25.29 10.75 -18.58
N TYR A 687 -25.54 12.04 -18.26
CA TYR A 687 -25.81 12.43 -16.88
C TYR A 687 -27.06 11.72 -16.35
N ARG A 688 -28.13 11.69 -17.15
CA ARG A 688 -29.39 11.04 -16.80
C ARG A 688 -30.28 10.76 -18.02
N ASP A 689 -30.97 9.64 -17.97
CA ASP A 689 -31.88 9.18 -19.03
C ASP A 689 -33.31 9.66 -18.82
N SER A 690 -34.09 9.64 -19.91
CA SER A 690 -35.55 9.78 -19.86
C SER A 690 -36.21 8.53 -19.31
N GLN A 691 -37.28 8.69 -18.54
CA GLN A 691 -38.11 7.56 -18.09
C GLN A 691 -38.69 6.75 -19.25
N ARG A 692 -38.95 7.41 -20.38
CA ARG A 692 -39.59 6.80 -21.55
C ARG A 692 -38.75 5.70 -22.19
N THR A 693 -37.42 5.85 -22.17
CA THR A 693 -36.48 5.03 -22.94
C THR A 693 -35.50 4.27 -22.05
N ALA A 694 -35.66 4.36 -20.72
CA ALA A 694 -34.82 3.64 -19.76
C ALA A 694 -34.97 2.12 -19.94
N VAL A 695 -33.85 1.40 -19.84
CA VAL A 695 -33.82 -0.06 -19.93
C VAL A 695 -34.59 -0.68 -18.75
N GLN A 696 -35.52 -1.57 -19.08
CA GLN A 696 -36.35 -2.33 -18.14
C GLN A 696 -36.09 -3.83 -18.26
N LEU A 697 -36.64 -4.63 -17.35
CA LEU A 697 -36.49 -6.10 -17.39
C LEU A 697 -37.18 -6.75 -18.62
N ASP A 698 -38.16 -6.07 -19.21
CA ASP A 698 -38.86 -6.51 -20.41
C ASP A 698 -38.23 -6.03 -21.72
N THR A 699 -37.25 -5.12 -21.66
CA THR A 699 -36.49 -4.64 -22.83
C THR A 699 -35.85 -5.81 -23.58
N LYS A 700 -36.05 -5.87 -24.90
CA LYS A 700 -35.51 -6.93 -25.80
C LYS A 700 -34.49 -6.43 -26.80
N ASN A 701 -34.48 -5.13 -27.06
CA ASN A 701 -33.63 -4.51 -28.05
C ASN A 701 -33.01 -3.25 -27.43
N LEU A 702 -31.71 -3.09 -27.59
CA LEU A 702 -30.94 -2.00 -27.01
C LEU A 702 -30.44 -1.05 -28.09
N TYR A 703 -30.51 0.24 -27.79
CA TYR A 703 -29.82 1.32 -28.48
C TYR A 703 -28.73 1.87 -27.56
N ILE A 704 -27.47 1.88 -28.00
CA ILE A 704 -26.31 2.26 -27.17
C ILE A 704 -25.66 3.51 -27.75
N ASN A 705 -25.23 4.41 -26.87
CA ASN A 705 -24.37 5.53 -27.24
C ASN A 705 -23.10 5.59 -26.35
N VAL A 706 -21.97 5.98 -26.94
CA VAL A 706 -20.70 6.24 -26.24
C VAL A 706 -20.21 7.63 -26.59
N ASP A 707 -19.90 8.46 -25.58
CA ASP A 707 -19.69 9.90 -25.77
C ASP A 707 -18.20 10.28 -25.77
N GLY A 708 -17.68 10.80 -26.89
CA GLY A 708 -16.32 11.32 -27.01
C GLY A 708 -16.26 12.83 -27.25
N VAL A 709 -15.30 13.49 -26.59
CA VAL A 709 -14.96 14.91 -26.83
C VAL A 709 -13.55 15.21 -26.30
N TYR A 710 -12.87 16.16 -26.94
CA TYR A 710 -11.50 16.59 -26.62
C TYR A 710 -10.50 15.44 -26.64
N ASP A 711 -10.02 14.97 -25.48
CA ASP A 711 -8.98 13.95 -25.37
C ASP A 711 -9.55 12.53 -25.54
N ILE A 712 -10.88 12.39 -25.59
CA ILE A 712 -11.56 11.11 -25.86
C ILE A 712 -11.75 11.01 -27.38
N THR A 713 -10.83 10.33 -28.05
CA THR A 713 -10.76 10.21 -29.51
C THR A 713 -11.86 9.29 -30.06
N PRO A 714 -12.22 9.42 -31.36
CA PRO A 714 -13.12 8.48 -32.02
C PRO A 714 -12.69 7.01 -31.88
N ASP A 715 -11.39 6.73 -31.99
CA ASP A 715 -10.85 5.37 -31.79
C ASP A 715 -11.14 4.85 -30.37
N LYS A 716 -11.01 5.72 -29.36
CA LYS A 716 -11.33 5.36 -27.97
C LYS A 716 -12.83 5.15 -27.78
N VAL A 717 -13.66 5.95 -28.44
CA VAL A 717 -15.12 5.78 -28.47
C VAL A 717 -15.50 4.42 -29.08
N GLU A 718 -14.86 4.03 -30.18
CA GLU A 718 -15.08 2.75 -30.84
C GLU A 718 -14.68 1.57 -29.94
N GLU A 719 -13.48 1.62 -29.34
CA GLU A 719 -12.98 0.62 -28.40
C GLU A 719 -13.96 0.41 -27.25
N VAL A 720 -14.42 1.51 -26.65
CA VAL A 720 -15.37 1.48 -25.52
C VAL A 720 -16.74 0.98 -25.96
N LEU A 721 -17.22 1.35 -27.14
CA LEU A 721 -18.48 0.85 -27.70
C LEU A 721 -18.42 -0.66 -27.92
N LYS A 722 -17.30 -1.16 -28.45
CA LYS A 722 -17.07 -2.59 -28.67
C LYS A 722 -17.07 -3.34 -27.34
N GLU A 723 -16.27 -2.88 -26.37
CA GLU A 723 -16.20 -3.51 -25.05
C GLU A 723 -17.57 -3.50 -24.34
N ALA A 724 -18.33 -2.39 -24.45
CA ALA A 724 -19.68 -2.30 -23.90
C ALA A 724 -20.63 -3.32 -24.56
N CYS A 725 -20.60 -3.47 -25.88
CA CYS A 725 -21.43 -4.44 -26.59
C CYS A 725 -21.07 -5.88 -26.19
N GLU A 726 -19.78 -6.21 -26.15
CA GLU A 726 -19.30 -7.53 -25.73
C GLU A 726 -19.72 -7.85 -24.30
N LYS A 727 -19.55 -6.90 -23.38
CA LYS A 727 -19.92 -7.07 -21.97
C LYS A 727 -21.43 -7.23 -21.79
N ILE A 728 -22.23 -6.47 -22.53
CA ILE A 728 -23.70 -6.64 -22.53
C ILE A 728 -24.08 -8.01 -23.09
N ILE A 729 -23.49 -8.44 -24.21
CA ILE A 729 -23.80 -9.74 -24.84
C ILE A 729 -23.39 -10.90 -23.94
N GLN A 730 -22.26 -10.78 -23.24
CA GLN A 730 -21.79 -11.78 -22.27
C GLN A 730 -22.86 -12.08 -21.21
N TYR A 731 -23.52 -11.05 -20.67
CA TYR A 731 -24.46 -11.19 -19.54
C TYR A 731 -25.94 -11.18 -19.92
N CYS A 732 -26.28 -10.63 -21.09
CA CYS A 732 -27.66 -10.47 -21.54
C CYS A 732 -27.96 -11.24 -22.84
N GLY A 733 -26.95 -11.81 -23.50
CA GLY A 733 -27.08 -12.38 -24.84
C GLY A 733 -27.38 -11.33 -25.91
N GLY A 734 -27.99 -11.77 -27.01
CA GLY A 734 -28.36 -10.92 -28.14
C GLY A 734 -27.30 -10.85 -29.24
N LYS A 735 -27.59 -10.07 -30.28
CA LYS A 735 -26.75 -9.91 -31.48
C LYS A 735 -26.64 -8.45 -31.88
N ILE A 736 -25.42 -8.00 -32.21
CA ILE A 736 -25.18 -6.68 -32.78
C ILE A 736 -25.74 -6.63 -34.21
N GLU A 737 -26.60 -5.66 -34.49
CA GLU A 737 -27.13 -5.39 -35.83
C GLU A 737 -26.59 -4.09 -36.44
N LEU A 738 -26.14 -3.16 -35.61
CA LEU A 738 -25.52 -1.91 -36.02
C LEU A 738 -24.40 -1.57 -35.06
N PHE A 739 -23.31 -1.03 -35.59
CA PHE A 739 -22.15 -0.56 -34.85
C PHE A 739 -21.43 0.49 -35.70
N GLY A 740 -21.01 1.61 -35.11
CA GLY A 740 -20.21 2.61 -35.81
C GLY A 740 -20.04 3.90 -35.01
N VAL A 741 -19.18 4.80 -35.49
CA VAL A 741 -18.87 6.09 -34.84
C VAL A 741 -19.18 7.24 -35.79
N GLU A 742 -19.82 8.31 -35.30
CA GLU A 742 -20.24 9.52 -36.05
C GLU A 742 -19.56 10.82 -35.57
#